data_AF-A0AA39GTI7-F1
#
_entry.id   AF-A0AA39GTI7-F1
#
_cell.length_a   1.000
_cell.length_b   1.000
_cell.length_c   1.000
_cell.angle_alpha   90.00
_cell.angle_beta   90.00
_cell.angle_gamma   90.00
#
_symmetry.space_group_name_H-M   'P 1'
#
loop_
_entity.id
_entity.type
_entity.pdbx_description
1 polymer ?
#
loop_
_entity_poly.entity_id
_entity_poly.type
_entity_poly.pdbx_seq_one_letter_code
_entity_poly.pdbx_strand_id
1 'polypeptide(L)'
;MSHIEQGFIKHQRRAAAADQKSADRRDRPRRQPSCPVCKAEAPSDLEGFRRHVLDNRSRHRSLGGEADIADAFDKMSLSRQHAAHAEQPQEGVRPRNKRASDSLSREDASDSDPPGTDPPESTQPDSKKRASPTTSVRQQRGSPRSTLADRSRARLTPASARQPRSSRNKAAGRMLWDPSQEQPKNHGLKAHSDLQRDPRHDPRQPKPELNTPYADPESMIREPLTRPISQEQIVQEVKTIYSGLVMVENKCIEVNNLQTENGEEKSDLSKEQWQALITLHRTLLHEHHDFFLASQHPSANSALKRLASKYSMPARMWRHGIHSFLELLRHNLPESRDYMLTFIYLAYSIMALLYETVPAFDETWIECLGDLSRYRMAIEEEDIRDREIWTGVSRNWYSKASEKSPTTGRLYHHLAILARPDALQQLFYYSKSLCVVIPFPSARESIVTLFEPLLDPENTLNNSVDAAFVRVQGMLFTGKATKDELSAWRSDFLARFDSHIGRTRRPCSLLGFGDEKNILMRAITQRSDDGYGVATEENSTEVLRRETFEAALSFAVEAWSIVIQRWGDVNTLACHHTMLVFLLHLSRFPAAMAHVEKKLPWKLISIMLNYLLDTTQYRPKLEDSDGENTFAAPKNDSHRPLPDDYALRGLIYAEDYLPKGMFPVDFDEDEKYIEMSSMAEDRVKRILWIGCKIARSRTWLVWDAGNNEFGTTLEYDVAVEEVPVPAAVPGRRSPSEVVGEQV
;
A
#
# COMPACT_ATOMS: atom_id res chain seq x y z
N MET A 1 11.62 -12.30 -6.76
CA MET A 1 11.95 -11.51 -5.55
C MET A 1 11.66 -10.05 -5.78
N SER A 2 10.73 -9.50 -5.01
CA SER A 2 10.38 -8.08 -4.97
C SER A 2 11.51 -7.20 -4.43
N HIS A 3 11.40 -5.90 -4.66
CA HIS A 3 12.32 -4.92 -4.10
C HIS A 3 12.24 -4.85 -2.54
N ILE A 4 11.13 -5.32 -1.96
CA ILE A 4 10.88 -5.43 -0.52
C ILE A 4 11.68 -6.59 0.08
N GLU A 5 11.64 -7.78 -0.52
CA GLU A 5 12.47 -8.93 -0.12
C GLU A 5 13.97 -8.58 -0.18
N GLN A 6 14.41 -7.88 -1.23
CA GLN A 6 15.79 -7.41 -1.33
C GLN A 6 16.15 -6.42 -0.21
N GLY A 7 15.23 -5.53 0.17
CA GLY A 7 15.37 -4.65 1.33
C GLY A 7 15.50 -5.41 2.65
N PHE A 8 14.63 -6.40 2.85
CA PHE A 8 14.60 -7.25 4.05
C PHE A 8 15.85 -8.13 4.17
N ILE A 9 16.25 -8.81 3.10
CA ILE A 9 17.50 -9.60 3.03
C ILE A 9 18.73 -8.71 3.27
N LYS A 10 18.73 -7.48 2.75
CA LYS A 10 19.79 -6.49 2.98
C LYS A 10 19.80 -5.96 4.41
N HIS A 11 18.64 -5.90 5.08
CA HIS A 11 18.53 -5.59 6.51
C HIS A 11 19.03 -6.76 7.37
N GLN A 12 18.56 -8.00 7.15
CA GLN A 12 19.02 -9.19 7.86
C GLN A 12 20.55 -9.39 7.73
N ARG A 13 21.10 -9.22 6.53
CA ARG A 13 22.56 -9.26 6.31
C ARG A 13 23.32 -8.15 7.04
N ARG A 14 22.69 -6.99 7.30
CA ARG A 14 23.26 -5.92 8.13
C ARG A 14 23.17 -6.23 9.63
N ALA A 15 22.07 -6.80 10.09
CA ALA A 15 21.88 -7.23 11.48
C ALA A 15 22.88 -8.32 11.87
N ALA A 16 22.95 -9.42 11.10
CA ALA A 16 23.93 -10.49 11.33
C ALA A 16 25.39 -9.96 11.28
N ALA A 17 25.69 -9.03 10.36
CA ALA A 17 27.01 -8.39 10.29
C ALA A 17 27.27 -7.36 11.41
N ALA A 18 26.26 -6.93 12.16
CA ALA A 18 26.39 -6.12 13.37
C ALA A 18 26.64 -7.02 14.59
N ASP A 19 25.91 -8.13 14.73
CA ASP A 19 26.11 -9.10 15.81
C ASP A 19 27.50 -9.74 15.76
N GLN A 20 27.95 -10.15 14.57
CA GLN A 20 29.32 -10.66 14.36
C GLN A 20 30.38 -9.64 14.81
N LYS A 21 30.15 -8.34 14.57
CA LYS A 21 31.02 -7.23 15.00
C LYS A 21 30.86 -6.85 16.46
N SER A 22 29.77 -7.24 17.11
CA SER A 22 29.53 -7.09 18.55
C SER A 22 30.31 -8.13 19.37
N ALA A 23 30.47 -9.34 18.82
CA ALA A 23 31.35 -10.37 19.37
C ALA A 23 32.83 -10.00 19.23
N ASP A 24 33.31 -9.74 18.00
CA ASP A 24 34.73 -9.44 17.70
C ASP A 24 35.29 -8.18 18.38
N ARG A 25 34.44 -7.28 18.86
CA ARG A 25 34.85 -6.01 19.49
C ARG A 25 35.22 -6.10 20.97
N ARG A 26 34.98 -7.23 21.64
CA ARG A 26 35.15 -7.33 23.11
C ARG A 26 36.60 -7.53 23.56
N ASP A 27 37.52 -7.92 22.66
CA ASP A 27 38.86 -8.39 23.04
C ASP A 27 40.00 -7.82 22.17
N ARG A 28 40.02 -6.49 21.98
CA ARG A 28 41.17 -5.77 21.41
C ARG A 28 41.49 -4.48 22.19
N PRO A 29 42.73 -4.28 22.68
CA PRO A 29 43.13 -3.04 23.35
C PRO A 29 43.14 -1.87 22.36
N ARG A 30 42.57 -0.73 22.76
CA ARG A 30 42.59 0.52 21.97
C ARG A 30 43.99 1.11 21.96
N ARG A 31 44.68 1.07 20.81
CA ARG A 31 45.92 1.86 20.59
C ARG A 31 45.62 3.35 20.76
N GLN A 32 46.42 4.05 21.57
CA GLN A 32 46.34 5.51 21.70
C GLN A 32 46.99 6.20 20.48
N PRO A 33 46.58 7.43 20.12
CA PRO A 33 47.25 8.18 19.07
C PRO A 33 48.62 8.70 19.55
N SER A 34 49.57 8.83 18.62
CA SER A 34 50.87 9.45 18.88
C SER A 34 50.83 10.96 18.58
N CYS A 35 51.35 11.79 19.48
CA CYS A 35 51.47 13.23 19.26
C CYS A 35 52.23 13.54 17.95
N PRO A 36 51.71 14.40 17.05
CA PRO A 36 52.34 14.66 15.76
C PRO A 36 53.70 15.36 15.89
N VAL A 37 53.94 16.09 16.99
CA VAL A 37 55.20 16.80 17.26
C VAL A 37 56.23 15.88 17.91
N CYS A 38 55.96 15.39 19.13
CA CYS A 38 56.97 14.64 19.91
C CYS A 38 56.96 13.11 19.72
N LYS A 39 56.00 12.57 18.96
CA LYS A 39 55.79 11.13 18.64
C LYS A 39 55.53 10.18 19.82
N ALA A 40 55.51 10.66 21.07
CA ALA A 40 55.03 9.89 22.21
C ALA A 40 53.50 9.69 22.16
N GLU A 41 52.98 8.70 22.89
CA GLU A 41 51.53 8.52 23.06
C GLU A 41 50.89 9.76 23.70
N ALA A 42 49.67 10.09 23.26
CA ALA A 42 48.93 11.27 23.68
C ALA A 42 47.44 10.95 23.85
N PRO A 43 46.73 11.66 24.77
CA PRO A 43 45.30 11.49 24.94
C PRO A 43 44.52 11.80 23.66
N SER A 44 43.40 11.10 23.44
CA SER A 44 42.54 11.30 22.27
C SER A 44 41.49 12.41 22.42
N ASP A 45 41.61 13.21 23.47
CA ASP A 45 40.79 14.39 23.77
C ASP A 45 41.66 15.65 23.83
N LEU A 46 41.10 16.80 23.44
CA LEU A 46 41.86 18.05 23.31
C LEU A 46 42.45 18.53 24.64
N GLU A 47 41.78 18.27 25.76
CA GLU A 47 42.19 18.76 27.09
C GLU A 47 43.34 17.93 27.68
N GLY A 48 43.31 16.61 27.49
CA GLY A 48 44.47 15.74 27.73
C GLY A 48 45.64 16.05 26.79
N PHE A 49 45.37 16.40 25.53
CA PHE A 49 46.41 16.80 24.58
C PHE A 49 47.08 18.14 24.96
N ARG A 50 46.30 19.15 25.38
CA ARG A 50 46.83 20.39 25.99
C ARG A 50 47.78 20.08 27.14
N ARG A 51 47.36 19.23 28.08
CA ARG A 51 48.16 18.84 29.23
C ARG A 51 49.47 18.15 28.82
N HIS A 52 49.39 17.18 27.91
CA HIS A 52 50.57 16.54 27.30
C HIS A 52 51.56 17.57 26.70
N VAL A 53 51.07 18.58 25.99
CA VAL A 53 51.90 19.65 25.41
C VAL A 53 52.54 20.54 26.48
N LEU A 54 51.78 20.94 27.50
CA LEU A 54 52.25 21.77 28.61
C LEU A 54 53.30 21.05 29.47
N ASP A 55 53.04 19.80 29.85
CA ASP A 55 53.97 18.97 30.65
C ASP A 55 55.28 18.71 29.88
N ASN A 56 55.21 18.64 28.54
CA ASN A 56 56.35 18.38 27.65
C ASN A 56 56.78 19.64 26.87
N ARG A 57 56.64 20.85 27.43
CA ARG A 57 56.88 22.13 26.73
C ARG A 57 58.28 22.23 26.09
N SER A 58 59.28 21.56 26.66
CA SER A 58 60.65 21.48 26.14
C SER A 58 60.76 20.79 24.77
N ARG A 59 59.83 19.89 24.44
CA ARG A 59 59.68 19.18 23.16
C ARG A 59 58.64 19.81 22.23
N HIS A 60 57.76 20.65 22.75
CA HIS A 60 56.66 21.28 22.00
C HIS A 60 56.88 22.79 21.75
N ARG A 61 58.13 23.23 21.62
CA ARG A 61 58.49 24.66 21.47
C ARG A 61 57.92 25.35 20.22
N SER A 62 57.43 24.56 19.25
CA SER A 62 56.75 25.03 18.03
C SER A 62 55.25 25.28 18.20
N LEU A 63 54.67 24.97 19.37
CA LEU A 63 53.29 25.27 19.71
C LEU A 63 53.31 26.44 20.72
N GLY A 64 53.14 27.66 20.20
CA GLY A 64 53.32 28.90 20.95
C GLY A 64 52.08 29.35 21.72
N GLY A 65 50.89 29.05 21.18
CA GLY A 65 49.60 29.37 21.79
C GLY A 65 48.50 28.33 21.53
N GLU A 66 47.33 28.56 22.12
CA GLU A 66 46.16 27.65 22.06
C GLU A 66 45.75 27.24 20.64
N ALA A 67 45.83 28.16 19.68
CA ALA A 67 45.50 27.87 18.27
C ALA A 67 46.42 26.80 17.66
N ASP A 68 47.72 26.84 17.98
CA ASP A 68 48.70 25.85 17.49
C ASP A 68 48.44 24.48 18.11
N ILE A 69 48.01 24.44 19.38
CA ILE A 69 47.69 23.20 20.10
C ILE A 69 46.43 22.55 19.52
N ALA A 70 45.40 23.36 19.19
CA ALA A 70 44.19 22.88 18.52
C ALA A 70 44.48 22.34 17.10
N ASP A 71 45.24 23.08 16.28
CA ASP A 71 45.65 22.63 14.93
C ASP A 71 46.51 21.35 14.98
N ALA A 72 47.39 21.21 15.97
CA ALA A 72 48.15 19.98 16.20
C ALA A 72 47.24 18.80 16.61
N PHE A 73 46.22 19.04 17.44
CA PHE A 73 45.23 18.03 17.83
C PHE A 73 44.35 17.59 16.64
N ASP A 74 43.91 18.52 15.80
CA ASP A 74 43.13 18.22 14.60
C ASP A 74 43.96 17.41 13.59
N LYS A 75 45.25 17.74 13.41
CA LYS A 75 46.17 16.93 12.57
C LYS A 75 46.37 15.52 13.12
N MET A 76 46.41 15.34 14.44
CA MET A 76 46.41 14.02 15.08
C MET A 76 45.11 13.25 14.81
N SER A 77 43.98 13.93 14.86
CA SER A 77 42.64 13.36 14.62
C SER A 77 42.39 13.00 13.15
N LEU A 78 42.83 13.83 12.21
CA LEU A 78 42.74 13.57 10.77
C LEU A 78 43.62 12.39 10.34
N SER A 79 44.84 12.28 10.87
CA SER A 79 45.72 11.12 10.66
C SER A 79 45.04 9.80 11.06
N ARG A 80 44.29 9.82 12.18
CA ARG A 80 43.49 8.68 12.66
C ARG A 80 42.34 8.33 11.71
N GLN A 81 41.68 9.32 11.08
CA GLN A 81 40.63 9.08 10.08
C GLN A 81 41.20 8.42 8.81
N HIS A 82 42.33 8.92 8.29
CA HIS A 82 42.99 8.31 7.14
C HIS A 82 43.44 6.87 7.40
N ALA A 83 43.98 6.57 8.59
CA ALA A 83 44.31 5.20 8.99
C ALA A 83 43.06 4.29 9.03
N ALA A 84 41.95 4.77 9.61
CA ALA A 84 40.69 4.02 9.67
C ALA A 84 40.04 3.77 8.30
N HIS A 85 40.27 4.64 7.32
CA HIS A 85 39.82 4.43 5.93
C HIS A 85 40.68 3.42 5.14
N ALA A 86 41.91 3.13 5.58
CA ALA A 86 42.79 2.16 4.93
C ALA A 86 42.47 0.69 5.29
N GLU A 87 41.75 0.44 6.39
CA GLU A 87 41.42 -0.91 6.87
C GLU A 87 40.08 -1.46 6.30
N GLN A 88 39.75 -1.14 5.04
CA GLN A 88 38.65 -1.82 4.32
C GLN A 88 39.20 -3.01 3.51
N PRO A 89 38.70 -4.25 3.69
CA PRO A 89 39.25 -5.42 2.99
C PRO A 89 38.95 -5.41 1.49
N GLN A 90 39.99 -5.52 0.68
CA GLN A 90 39.87 -6.01 -0.71
C GLN A 90 39.68 -7.54 -0.68
N GLU A 91 38.92 -8.08 -1.64
CA GLU A 91 38.67 -9.52 -1.72
C GLU A 91 39.96 -10.28 -2.09
N GLY A 92 40.40 -11.18 -1.20
CA GLY A 92 41.68 -11.89 -1.33
C GLY A 92 41.54 -13.39 -1.12
N VAL A 93 41.70 -14.17 -2.20
CA VAL A 93 41.64 -15.65 -2.17
C VAL A 93 42.86 -16.24 -1.42
N ARG A 94 42.62 -17.07 -0.39
CA ARG A 94 43.63 -17.96 0.26
C ARG A 94 42.96 -19.05 1.13
N PRO A 95 43.66 -20.08 1.64
CA PRO A 95 43.46 -21.42 1.08
C PRO A 95 42.96 -22.50 2.07
N ARG A 96 42.58 -23.64 1.48
CA ARG A 96 42.08 -24.86 2.14
C ARG A 96 43.17 -25.63 2.91
N ASN A 97 42.91 -26.04 4.15
CA ASN A 97 43.69 -27.11 4.81
C ASN A 97 42.84 -27.97 5.78
N LYS A 98 43.41 -29.06 6.32
CA LYS A 98 42.70 -30.26 6.81
C LYS A 98 42.59 -30.39 8.35
N ARG A 99 41.81 -31.42 8.76
CA ARG A 99 41.64 -32.08 10.09
C ARG A 99 40.51 -31.52 10.99
N ALA A 100 39.79 -32.34 11.76
CA ALA A 100 39.74 -33.82 11.88
C ALA A 100 38.30 -34.32 12.17
N SER A 101 38.12 -35.64 12.17
CA SER A 101 36.91 -36.33 12.66
C SER A 101 36.81 -36.29 14.18
N ASP A 102 35.59 -36.45 14.72
CA ASP A 102 35.20 -37.71 15.38
C ASP A 102 33.67 -37.82 15.49
N SER A 103 33.19 -39.03 15.78
CA SER A 103 31.78 -39.44 15.67
C SER A 103 31.42 -40.51 16.69
N LEU A 104 30.23 -40.44 17.31
CA LEU A 104 29.64 -41.55 18.08
C LEU A 104 28.09 -41.57 18.00
N SER A 105 27.50 -42.69 18.44
CA SER A 105 26.08 -43.09 18.39
C SER A 105 25.16 -42.27 19.33
N ARG A 106 23.82 -42.20 19.20
CA ARG A 106 22.73 -43.01 18.56
C ARG A 106 22.14 -44.15 19.41
N GLU A 107 20.91 -43.92 19.92
CA GLU A 107 19.82 -44.83 20.39
C GLU A 107 18.61 -43.87 20.63
N ASP A 108 17.37 -44.04 20.15
CA ASP A 108 16.33 -45.11 20.27
C ASP A 108 15.68 -45.17 21.68
N ALA A 109 14.34 -45.25 21.89
CA ALA A 109 13.16 -45.20 21.01
C ALA A 109 11.82 -44.99 21.83
N SER A 110 10.65 -45.08 21.16
CA SER A 110 9.24 -45.07 21.66
C SER A 110 8.66 -43.73 22.20
N ASP A 111 7.46 -43.22 21.86
CA ASP A 111 6.21 -43.69 21.20
C ASP A 111 5.06 -44.12 22.15
N SER A 112 4.01 -43.29 22.25
CA SER A 112 2.70 -43.53 22.93
C SER A 112 1.73 -42.35 22.68
N ASP A 113 0.46 -42.63 22.33
CA ASP A 113 -0.59 -41.64 21.96
C ASP A 113 -2.02 -42.19 22.35
N PRO A 114 -3.17 -41.53 22.12
CA PRO A 114 -3.87 -40.67 23.09
C PRO A 114 -5.31 -41.13 23.44
N PRO A 115 -6.05 -40.35 24.27
CA PRO A 115 -7.30 -39.74 23.78
C PRO A 115 -7.53 -38.30 24.33
N GLY A 116 -8.47 -37.47 23.84
CA GLY A 116 -9.43 -37.63 22.73
C GLY A 116 -10.83 -37.09 23.10
N THR A 117 -11.21 -35.89 22.64
CA THR A 117 -12.54 -35.26 22.87
C THR A 117 -12.97 -34.32 21.73
N ASP A 118 -14.27 -34.27 21.44
CA ASP A 118 -14.87 -33.49 20.34
C ASP A 118 -15.23 -32.02 20.68
N PRO A 119 -15.12 -31.08 19.72
CA PRO A 119 -15.60 -29.71 19.88
C PRO A 119 -17.00 -29.48 19.24
N PRO A 120 -17.90 -28.71 19.89
CA PRO A 120 -19.24 -28.43 19.37
C PRO A 120 -19.28 -27.34 18.28
N GLU A 121 -20.50 -27.24 17.74
CA GLU A 121 -21.08 -26.44 16.66
C GLU A 121 -20.62 -24.98 16.44
N SER A 122 -20.79 -24.50 15.20
CA SER A 122 -20.27 -23.21 14.73
C SER A 122 -21.26 -22.04 14.88
N THR A 123 -20.81 -20.95 15.48
CA THR A 123 -21.46 -19.62 15.39
C THR A 123 -20.48 -18.61 14.77
N GLN A 124 -20.98 -17.66 13.97
CA GLN A 124 -20.13 -16.61 13.40
C GLN A 124 -19.67 -15.63 14.50
N PRO A 125 -18.40 -15.16 14.49
CA PRO A 125 -17.89 -14.27 15.51
C PRO A 125 -18.27 -12.80 15.23
N ASP A 126 -19.21 -12.26 16.02
CA ASP A 126 -19.44 -10.82 16.10
C ASP A 126 -18.12 -10.07 16.33
N SER A 127 -17.86 -9.06 15.49
CA SER A 127 -16.61 -8.30 15.51
C SER A 127 -16.58 -7.27 16.64
N LYS A 128 -16.50 -7.74 17.90
CA LYS A 128 -16.23 -6.87 19.06
C LYS A 128 -14.95 -6.06 18.81
N LYS A 129 -15.03 -4.76 19.14
CA LYS A 129 -14.08 -3.69 18.80
C LYS A 129 -12.61 -4.14 18.89
N ARG A 130 -11.93 -4.28 17.75
CA ARG A 130 -10.46 -4.16 17.69
C ARG A 130 -10.11 -2.70 17.98
N ALA A 131 -9.69 -2.42 19.22
CA ALA A 131 -9.27 -1.07 19.60
C ALA A 131 -7.94 -0.74 18.91
N SER A 132 -7.98 0.10 17.86
CA SER A 132 -6.76 0.65 17.27
C SER A 132 -6.08 1.59 18.28
N PRO A 133 -4.76 1.54 18.47
CA PRO A 133 -4.05 2.51 19.30
C PRO A 133 -4.15 3.90 18.68
N THR A 134 -4.93 4.79 19.31
CA THR A 134 -4.98 6.21 18.97
C THR A 134 -3.64 6.86 19.30
N THR A 135 -3.01 7.49 18.31
CA THR A 135 -1.75 8.22 18.46
C THR A 135 -1.95 9.60 19.11
N SER A 136 -2.62 9.62 20.26
CA SER A 136 -2.87 10.81 21.09
C SER A 136 -1.72 11.10 22.08
N VAL A 137 -0.47 10.87 21.67
CA VAL A 137 0.69 11.42 22.38
C VAL A 137 0.84 12.87 21.95
N ARG A 138 0.44 13.77 22.85
CA ARG A 138 0.54 15.23 22.71
C ARG A 138 2.02 15.64 22.59
N GLN A 139 2.53 15.74 21.36
CA GLN A 139 3.90 16.17 21.09
C GLN A 139 4.17 17.53 21.76
N GLN A 140 5.16 17.57 22.66
CA GLN A 140 5.56 18.80 23.32
C GLN A 140 6.37 19.70 22.37
N ARG A 141 6.23 21.02 22.51
CA ARG A 141 6.90 22.02 21.66
C ARG A 141 8.43 21.93 21.84
N GLY A 142 9.17 21.78 20.75
CA GLY A 142 10.64 21.69 20.78
C GLY A 142 11.28 21.85 19.40
N SER A 143 11.13 23.02 18.78
CA SER A 143 11.64 23.28 17.41
C SER A 143 12.99 24.02 17.39
N PRO A 144 14.06 23.43 16.85
CA PRO A 144 15.22 24.18 16.37
C PRO A 144 14.88 24.87 15.03
N ARG A 145 15.18 26.16 14.93
CA ARG A 145 14.89 27.00 13.75
C ARG A 145 15.92 26.74 12.64
N SER A 146 15.52 26.08 11.56
CA SER A 146 16.36 25.88 10.36
C SER A 146 15.82 26.68 9.17
N THR A 147 16.64 27.59 8.63
CA THR A 147 16.31 28.41 7.47
C THR A 147 17.17 28.01 6.27
N LEU A 148 16.61 27.25 5.34
CA LEU A 148 17.18 27.04 4.00
C LEU A 148 16.10 27.19 2.93
N ALA A 149 16.50 27.70 1.76
CA ALA A 149 15.61 28.33 0.80
C ALA A 149 15.05 27.37 -0.26
N ASP A 150 13.87 27.72 -0.75
CA ASP A 150 13.16 27.10 -1.87
C ASP A 150 14.03 27.01 -3.14
N ARG A 151 14.02 25.83 -3.77
CA ARG A 151 14.56 25.57 -5.12
C ARG A 151 13.74 24.51 -5.87
N SER A 152 12.52 24.89 -6.24
CA SER A 152 11.79 24.28 -7.36
C SER A 152 12.69 24.01 -8.59
N ARG A 153 12.45 22.90 -9.30
CA ARG A 153 13.23 22.53 -10.50
C ARG A 153 12.39 21.90 -11.61
N ALA A 154 11.64 22.74 -12.32
CA ALA A 154 11.06 22.38 -13.60
C ALA A 154 12.15 22.10 -14.66
N ARG A 155 11.84 21.28 -15.68
CA ARG A 155 12.70 21.11 -16.87
C ARG A 155 11.91 20.88 -18.15
N LEU A 156 11.63 22.01 -18.81
CA LEU A 156 11.76 22.29 -20.24
C LEU A 156 11.79 21.10 -21.23
N THR A 157 10.84 21.12 -22.17
CA THR A 157 10.92 20.52 -23.51
C THR A 157 12.13 21.05 -24.31
N PRO A 158 12.59 20.29 -25.31
CA PRO A 158 12.77 20.92 -26.63
C PRO A 158 12.25 20.05 -27.79
N ALA A 159 11.73 20.70 -28.84
CA ALA A 159 11.41 20.08 -30.12
C ALA A 159 12.25 20.72 -31.24
N SER A 160 12.94 19.91 -32.04
CA SER A 160 13.37 20.26 -33.40
C SER A 160 13.77 18.98 -34.15
N ALA A 161 13.51 18.93 -35.45
CA ALA A 161 13.65 17.73 -36.26
C ALA A 161 14.88 17.74 -37.17
N ARG A 162 15.46 16.56 -37.42
CA ARG A 162 16.23 16.23 -38.63
C ARG A 162 16.19 14.72 -38.89
N GLN A 163 15.93 14.34 -40.15
CA GLN A 163 15.80 12.94 -40.59
C GLN A 163 17.16 12.42 -41.18
N PRO A 164 17.25 11.33 -41.97
CA PRO A 164 17.99 10.16 -41.48
C PRO A 164 19.14 9.71 -42.41
N ARG A 165 20.05 8.85 -41.92
CA ARG A 165 20.92 8.03 -42.78
C ARG A 165 21.12 6.62 -42.20
N SER A 166 21.12 5.65 -43.11
CA SER A 166 21.29 4.22 -42.83
C SER A 166 22.74 3.76 -43.05
N SER A 167 23.22 2.79 -42.27
CA SER A 167 23.79 1.55 -42.83
C SER A 167 24.15 0.50 -41.77
N ARG A 168 23.92 -0.77 -42.15
CA ARG A 168 24.50 -2.06 -41.67
C ARG A 168 25.79 -1.92 -40.83
N ASN A 169 25.98 -2.69 -39.75
CA ASN A 169 26.24 -4.13 -39.85
C ASN A 169 25.95 -4.99 -38.58
N LYS A 170 26.12 -6.31 -38.73
CA LYS A 170 25.66 -7.40 -37.84
C LYS A 170 26.55 -7.68 -36.60
N ALA A 171 25.93 -8.20 -35.54
CA ALA A 171 26.45 -9.32 -34.73
C ALA A 171 25.29 -10.10 -34.06
N ALA A 172 25.45 -11.41 -33.82
CA ALA A 172 24.49 -12.28 -33.12
C ALA A 172 24.50 -12.00 -31.59
N GLY A 173 23.55 -12.43 -30.74
CA GLY A 173 22.46 -13.42 -30.82
C GLY A 173 22.51 -14.29 -29.54
N ARG A 174 21.42 -14.60 -28.83
CA ARG A 174 20.34 -15.56 -29.14
C ARG A 174 19.07 -15.20 -28.34
N MET A 175 17.90 -15.62 -28.82
CA MET A 175 16.67 -15.75 -28.02
C MET A 175 16.12 -17.17 -28.14
N LEU A 176 15.29 -17.59 -27.18
CA LEU A 176 14.73 -18.94 -27.11
C LEU A 176 13.24 -18.93 -27.50
N TRP A 177 12.93 -19.81 -28.45
CA TRP A 177 11.64 -20.45 -28.80
C TRP A 177 10.28 -19.77 -28.48
N ASP A 178 9.45 -19.67 -29.53
CA ASP A 178 8.01 -19.36 -29.50
C ASP A 178 7.23 -20.57 -30.08
N PRO A 179 6.18 -21.12 -29.41
CA PRO A 179 5.48 -22.31 -29.87
C PRO A 179 4.09 -22.02 -30.50
N SER A 180 4.01 -21.93 -31.84
CA SER A 180 2.73 -22.14 -32.54
C SER A 180 2.87 -22.80 -33.92
N GLN A 181 2.08 -23.88 -34.13
CA GLN A 181 1.80 -24.59 -35.40
C GLN A 181 3.00 -25.33 -36.04
N GLU A 182 2.86 -26.43 -36.81
CA GLU A 182 1.66 -27.12 -37.35
C GLU A 182 1.89 -28.65 -37.46
N GLN A 183 0.86 -29.44 -37.84
CA GLN A 183 0.95 -30.91 -38.05
C GLN A 183 1.45 -31.29 -39.46
N PRO A 184 1.99 -32.52 -39.65
CA PRO A 184 1.17 -33.53 -40.35
C PRO A 184 1.28 -34.96 -39.76
N LYS A 185 0.76 -35.98 -40.47
CA LYS A 185 0.31 -37.28 -39.91
C LYS A 185 0.99 -38.53 -40.49
N ASN A 186 1.01 -39.58 -39.65
CA ASN A 186 0.73 -41.00 -39.95
C ASN A 186 1.75 -41.96 -40.63
N HIS A 187 1.61 -43.24 -40.20
CA HIS A 187 2.07 -44.52 -40.75
C HIS A 187 3.59 -44.84 -40.74
N GLY A 188 4.02 -46.06 -40.40
CA GLY A 188 3.25 -47.18 -39.84
C GLY A 188 4.01 -48.51 -39.66
N LEU A 189 3.46 -49.35 -38.76
CA LEU A 189 3.53 -50.82 -38.65
C LEU A 189 4.75 -51.61 -39.20
N LYS A 190 5.33 -52.45 -38.34
CA LYS A 190 5.43 -53.91 -38.57
C LYS A 190 5.59 -54.69 -37.27
N ALA A 191 5.02 -55.89 -37.21
CA ALA A 191 5.08 -56.81 -36.07
C ALA A 191 5.04 -58.27 -36.56
N HIS A 192 5.75 -59.15 -35.85
CA HIS A 192 5.73 -60.63 -35.84
C HIS A 192 6.61 -61.00 -34.60
N SER A 193 6.26 -61.89 -33.64
CA SER A 193 5.89 -63.32 -33.74
C SER A 193 7.05 -64.13 -34.38
N ASP A 194 7.63 -65.21 -33.84
CA ASP A 194 7.21 -66.34 -32.99
C ASP A 194 8.49 -67.05 -32.38
N LEU A 195 8.55 -68.12 -31.55
CA LEU A 195 7.59 -69.05 -30.88
C LEU A 195 8.27 -69.79 -29.66
N GLN A 196 7.49 -70.17 -28.64
CA GLN A 196 7.59 -71.34 -27.69
C GLN A 196 8.89 -71.92 -27.05
N ARG A 197 8.79 -72.14 -25.71
CA ARG A 197 9.11 -73.34 -24.87
C ARG A 197 10.55 -73.82 -24.50
N ASP A 198 10.82 -73.70 -23.18
CA ASP A 198 11.03 -74.81 -22.20
C ASP A 198 12.37 -75.65 -22.21
N PRO A 199 12.71 -76.49 -21.19
CA PRO A 199 13.46 -75.97 -20.02
C PRO A 199 14.58 -76.87 -19.40
N ARG A 200 15.21 -76.34 -18.33
CA ARG A 200 15.89 -77.00 -17.15
C ARG A 200 17.43 -77.18 -17.10
N HIS A 201 17.88 -77.03 -15.84
CA HIS A 201 19.07 -77.53 -15.13
C HIS A 201 20.38 -76.71 -14.99
N ASP A 202 20.62 -76.38 -13.72
CA ASP A 202 21.82 -76.00 -12.95
C ASP A 202 22.77 -77.23 -12.79
N PRO A 203 23.96 -77.18 -12.13
CA PRO A 203 24.69 -76.05 -11.52
C PRO A 203 26.20 -75.96 -11.82
N ARG A 204 26.84 -74.81 -11.49
CA ARG A 204 28.17 -74.72 -10.80
C ARG A 204 28.62 -73.29 -10.49
N GLN A 205 29.16 -73.12 -9.28
CA GLN A 205 29.91 -71.96 -8.76
C GLN A 205 31.40 -72.35 -8.55
N PRO A 206 32.32 -71.45 -8.13
CA PRO A 206 32.43 -70.00 -8.34
C PRO A 206 33.87 -69.54 -8.75
N LYS A 207 34.05 -68.24 -9.07
CA LYS A 207 35.09 -67.37 -8.47
C LYS A 207 34.91 -65.89 -8.89
N PRO A 208 35.46 -64.90 -8.13
CA PRO A 208 35.19 -63.48 -8.35
C PRO A 208 36.34 -62.73 -9.06
N GLU A 209 35.99 -61.67 -9.78
CA GLU A 209 36.92 -60.59 -10.15
C GLU A 209 36.35 -59.25 -9.66
N LEU A 210 37.21 -58.40 -9.08
CA LEU A 210 36.82 -57.05 -8.68
C LEU A 210 36.88 -56.12 -9.89
N ASN A 211 35.77 -55.44 -10.18
CA ASN A 211 35.77 -54.25 -11.02
C ASN A 211 34.92 -53.16 -10.35
N THR A 212 35.60 -52.21 -9.72
CA THR A 212 35.00 -50.96 -9.23
C THR A 212 34.79 -50.00 -10.40
N PRO A 213 33.55 -49.58 -10.73
CA PRO A 213 33.34 -48.52 -11.70
C PRO A 213 33.87 -47.20 -11.14
N TYR A 214 34.62 -46.44 -11.95
CA TYR A 214 34.92 -45.04 -11.63
C TYR A 214 33.62 -44.23 -11.67
N ALA A 215 33.38 -43.40 -10.66
CA ALA A 215 32.25 -42.48 -10.64
C ALA A 215 32.50 -41.28 -11.56
N ASP A 216 31.55 -41.00 -12.44
CA ASP A 216 31.52 -39.81 -13.30
C ASP A 216 31.19 -38.55 -12.45
N PRO A 217 32.07 -37.52 -12.41
CA PRO A 217 31.84 -36.31 -11.62
C PRO A 217 30.62 -35.47 -12.00
N GLU A 218 30.07 -35.63 -13.21
CA GLU A 218 28.96 -34.78 -13.71
C GLU A 218 27.57 -35.44 -13.66
N SER A 219 27.45 -36.64 -13.06
CA SER A 219 26.14 -37.28 -12.89
C SER A 219 25.24 -36.51 -11.90
N MET A 220 24.26 -35.77 -12.43
CA MET A 220 23.21 -35.14 -11.63
C MET A 220 22.47 -36.21 -10.81
N ILE A 221 22.57 -36.12 -9.49
CA ILE A 221 21.86 -36.99 -8.56
C ILE A 221 20.36 -36.78 -8.76
N ARG A 222 19.66 -37.82 -9.22
CA ARG A 222 18.19 -37.81 -9.32
C ARG A 222 17.61 -37.57 -7.92
N GLU A 223 16.50 -36.82 -7.85
CA GLU A 223 15.81 -36.58 -6.59
C GLU A 223 15.58 -37.89 -5.82
N PRO A 224 15.83 -37.94 -4.50
CA PRO A 224 15.48 -39.10 -3.69
C PRO A 224 14.01 -39.45 -3.88
N LEU A 225 13.70 -40.73 -4.03
CA LEU A 225 12.32 -41.22 -4.16
C LEU A 225 11.54 -40.97 -2.86
N THR A 226 10.98 -39.77 -2.74
CA THR A 226 10.03 -39.41 -1.70
C THR A 226 8.80 -40.30 -1.86
N ARG A 227 8.50 -41.11 -0.84
CA ARG A 227 7.25 -41.87 -0.83
C ARG A 227 6.10 -40.86 -0.74
N PRO A 228 5.08 -40.95 -1.61
CA PRO A 228 3.93 -40.05 -1.51
C PRO A 228 3.25 -40.24 -0.15
N ILE A 229 3.12 -39.16 0.61
CA ILE A 229 2.52 -39.16 1.95
C ILE A 229 1.05 -39.58 1.83
N SER A 230 0.62 -40.54 2.65
CA SER A 230 -0.77 -41.02 2.63
C SER A 230 -1.73 -39.97 3.20
N GLN A 231 -3.01 -40.03 2.80
CA GLN A 231 -3.99 -39.07 3.30
C GLN A 231 -4.24 -39.24 4.81
N GLU A 232 -4.13 -40.47 5.31
CA GLU A 232 -4.25 -40.82 6.72
C GLU A 232 -3.08 -40.26 7.53
N GLN A 233 -1.86 -40.30 6.98
CA GLN A 233 -0.67 -39.69 7.59
C GLN A 233 -0.84 -38.17 7.74
N ILE A 234 -1.29 -37.47 6.68
CA ILE A 234 -1.55 -36.02 6.77
C ILE A 234 -2.68 -35.71 7.76
N VAL A 235 -3.72 -36.55 7.84
CA VAL A 235 -4.80 -36.40 8.83
C VAL A 235 -4.29 -36.55 10.26
N GLN A 236 -3.37 -37.48 10.54
CA GLN A 236 -2.80 -37.63 11.87
C GLN A 236 -1.83 -36.49 12.20
N GLU A 237 -0.94 -36.12 11.28
CA GLU A 237 0.01 -35.01 11.45
C GLU A 237 -0.71 -33.70 11.83
N VAL A 238 -1.77 -33.34 11.08
CA VAL A 238 -2.58 -32.14 11.35
C VAL A 238 -3.30 -32.19 12.71
N LYS A 239 -3.66 -33.38 13.22
CA LYS A 239 -4.21 -33.52 14.58
C LYS A 239 -3.14 -33.32 15.65
N THR A 240 -1.97 -33.94 15.47
CA THR A 240 -0.86 -33.85 16.43
C THR A 240 -0.41 -32.40 16.58
N ILE A 241 -0.14 -31.71 15.46
CA ILE A 241 0.19 -30.27 15.46
C ILE A 241 -0.94 -29.45 16.08
N TYR A 242 -2.21 -29.70 15.74
CA TYR A 242 -3.32 -28.96 16.34
C TYR A 242 -3.40 -29.12 17.87
N SER A 243 -3.05 -30.28 18.40
CA SER A 243 -3.02 -30.52 19.85
C SER A 243 -1.89 -29.77 20.56
N GLY A 244 -0.69 -29.74 19.96
CA GLY A 244 0.45 -28.94 20.43
C GLY A 244 0.14 -27.45 20.38
N LEU A 245 -0.30 -26.95 19.22
CA LEU A 245 -0.76 -25.58 18.99
C LEU A 245 -1.76 -25.11 20.06
N VAL A 246 -2.82 -25.88 20.34
CA VAL A 246 -3.82 -25.53 21.37
C VAL A 246 -3.20 -25.48 22.78
N MET A 247 -2.28 -26.39 23.10
CA MET A 247 -1.59 -26.40 24.40
C MET A 247 -0.73 -25.14 24.59
N VAL A 248 0.04 -24.76 23.56
CA VAL A 248 0.90 -23.57 23.60
C VAL A 248 0.07 -22.28 23.54
N GLU A 249 -1.01 -22.22 22.75
CA GLU A 249 -1.92 -21.06 22.67
C GLU A 249 -2.55 -20.76 24.03
N ASN A 250 -3.08 -21.79 24.71
CA ASN A 250 -3.62 -21.63 26.06
C ASN A 250 -2.56 -21.13 27.04
N LYS A 251 -1.30 -21.59 26.95
CA LYS A 251 -0.21 -21.11 27.80
C LYS A 251 0.17 -19.65 27.51
N CYS A 252 0.18 -19.23 26.24
CA CYS A 252 0.35 -17.83 25.86
C CYS A 252 -0.76 -16.94 26.44
N ILE A 253 -2.02 -17.37 26.34
CA ILE A 253 -3.18 -16.64 26.87
C ILE A 253 -3.08 -16.51 28.39
N GLU A 254 -2.86 -17.62 29.10
CA GLU A 254 -2.72 -17.65 30.56
C GLU A 254 -1.63 -16.69 31.03
N VAL A 255 -0.41 -16.80 30.48
CA VAL A 255 0.73 -16.00 30.92
C VAL A 255 0.56 -14.53 30.53
N ASN A 256 0.07 -14.22 29.32
CA ASN A 256 -0.13 -12.83 28.92
C ASN A 256 -1.24 -12.14 29.73
N ASN A 257 -2.29 -12.86 30.12
CA ASN A 257 -3.33 -12.32 31.02
C ASN A 257 -2.74 -12.04 32.41
N LEU A 258 -2.03 -12.99 33.02
CA LEU A 258 -1.38 -12.80 34.33
C LEU A 258 -0.44 -11.59 34.35
N GLN A 259 0.35 -11.37 33.28
CA GLN A 259 1.23 -10.19 33.18
C GLN A 259 0.49 -8.89 32.87
N THR A 260 -0.77 -8.96 32.41
CA THR A 260 -1.62 -7.77 32.21
C THR A 260 -2.36 -7.41 33.51
N GLU A 261 -2.86 -8.41 34.23
CA GLU A 261 -3.61 -8.26 35.49
C GLU A 261 -2.70 -7.80 36.64
N ASN A 262 -1.47 -8.32 36.73
CA ASN A 262 -0.47 -7.85 37.69
C ASN A 262 0.04 -6.42 37.40
N GLY A 263 -0.33 -5.80 36.28
CA GLY A 263 0.18 -4.50 35.84
C GLY A 263 -0.18 -3.31 36.74
N GLU A 264 -1.13 -3.46 37.68
CA GLU A 264 -1.44 -2.45 38.69
C GLU A 264 -0.41 -2.42 39.84
N GLU A 265 0.24 -3.55 40.14
CA GLU A 265 1.39 -3.65 41.06
C GLU A 265 2.68 -3.84 40.26
N LYS A 266 3.24 -2.75 39.74
CA LYS A 266 4.45 -2.75 38.89
C LYS A 266 5.66 -3.49 39.51
N SER A 267 5.80 -4.77 39.19
CA SER A 267 7.06 -5.51 39.25
C SER A 267 7.68 -5.58 37.85
N ASP A 268 8.79 -4.88 37.63
CA ASP A 268 9.45 -4.87 36.31
C ASP A 268 9.92 -6.28 35.91
N LEU A 269 9.47 -6.74 34.74
CA LEU A 269 9.79 -8.07 34.23
C LEU A 269 11.29 -8.22 33.90
N SER A 270 11.90 -9.31 34.37
CA SER A 270 13.32 -9.61 34.17
C SER A 270 13.64 -9.90 32.69
N LYS A 271 14.92 -9.78 32.33
CA LYS A 271 15.40 -10.04 30.96
C LYS A 271 15.16 -11.50 30.54
N GLU A 272 15.31 -12.40 31.49
CA GLU A 272 15.09 -13.83 31.38
C GLU A 272 13.59 -14.13 31.18
N GLN A 273 12.71 -13.41 31.89
CA GLN A 273 11.26 -13.50 31.71
C GLN A 273 10.83 -12.98 30.34
N TRP A 274 11.30 -11.81 29.89
CA TRP A 274 11.04 -11.31 28.53
C TRP A 274 11.52 -12.28 27.45
N GLN A 275 12.73 -12.85 27.61
CA GLN A 275 13.26 -13.83 26.67
C GLN A 275 12.46 -15.14 26.66
N ALA A 276 11.94 -15.58 27.81
CA ALA A 276 11.03 -16.72 27.92
C ALA A 276 9.69 -16.44 27.21
N LEU A 277 9.10 -15.25 27.40
CA LEU A 277 7.86 -14.84 26.72
C LEU A 277 8.03 -14.82 25.19
N ILE A 278 9.11 -14.22 24.69
CA ILE A 278 9.43 -14.25 23.24
C ILE A 278 9.59 -15.69 22.74
N THR A 279 10.21 -16.58 23.53
CA THR A 279 10.41 -17.98 23.15
C THR A 279 9.09 -18.75 23.11
N LEU A 280 8.20 -18.52 24.07
CA LEU A 280 6.86 -19.12 24.12
C LEU A 280 6.00 -18.67 22.93
N HIS A 281 5.94 -17.35 22.67
CA HIS A 281 5.22 -16.83 21.51
C HIS A 281 5.86 -17.26 20.18
N ARG A 282 7.19 -17.39 20.12
CA ARG A 282 7.89 -17.96 18.96
C ARG A 282 7.41 -19.39 18.67
N THR A 283 7.32 -20.24 19.68
CA THR A 283 6.81 -21.61 19.51
C THR A 283 5.39 -21.58 18.95
N LEU A 284 4.48 -20.79 19.54
CA LEU A 284 3.10 -20.67 19.05
C LEU A 284 3.01 -20.24 17.57
N LEU A 285 3.85 -19.31 17.12
CA LEU A 285 3.86 -18.88 15.72
C LEU A 285 4.41 -19.96 14.76
N HIS A 286 5.34 -20.81 15.22
CA HIS A 286 5.78 -21.97 14.45
C HIS A 286 4.73 -23.09 14.41
N GLU A 287 4.09 -23.42 15.53
CA GLU A 287 2.96 -24.38 15.58
C GLU A 287 1.82 -23.96 14.64
N HIS A 288 1.46 -22.67 14.61
CA HIS A 288 0.50 -22.13 13.65
C HIS A 288 0.98 -22.28 12.20
N HIS A 289 2.23 -21.92 11.91
CA HIS A 289 2.82 -22.03 10.57
C HIS A 289 2.78 -23.47 10.05
N ASP A 290 3.21 -24.43 10.88
CA ASP A 290 3.28 -25.84 10.51
C ASP A 290 1.88 -26.44 10.38
N PHE A 291 0.90 -26.01 11.19
CA PHE A 291 -0.52 -26.33 10.97
C PHE A 291 -1.02 -25.83 9.61
N PHE A 292 -0.66 -24.61 9.19
CA PHE A 292 -1.05 -24.10 7.88
C PHE A 292 -0.41 -24.90 6.74
N LEU A 293 0.90 -25.18 6.80
CA LEU A 293 1.57 -26.00 5.78
C LEU A 293 0.98 -27.42 5.69
N ALA A 294 0.77 -28.09 6.83
CA ALA A 294 0.21 -29.44 6.86
C ALA A 294 -1.25 -29.49 6.38
N SER A 295 -2.10 -28.54 6.82
CA SER A 295 -3.52 -28.49 6.41
C SER A 295 -3.72 -28.06 4.95
N GLN A 296 -2.83 -27.24 4.39
CA GLN A 296 -2.90 -26.77 3.00
C GLN A 296 -2.03 -27.56 2.00
N HIS A 297 -1.27 -28.55 2.48
CA HIS A 297 -0.39 -29.41 1.67
C HIS A 297 -1.07 -29.89 0.36
N PRO A 298 -0.35 -29.96 -0.80
CA PRO A 298 -0.97 -30.29 -2.09
C PRO A 298 -1.86 -31.53 -2.06
N SER A 299 -1.38 -32.63 -1.47
CA SER A 299 -2.13 -33.89 -1.35
C SER A 299 -3.34 -33.85 -0.38
N ALA A 300 -3.43 -32.85 0.51
CA ALA A 300 -4.46 -32.81 1.55
C ALA A 300 -5.87 -32.63 0.96
N ASN A 301 -6.82 -33.43 1.43
CA ASN A 301 -8.22 -33.38 1.00
C ASN A 301 -8.92 -32.06 1.38
N SER A 302 -10.08 -31.82 0.78
CA SER A 302 -10.81 -30.57 0.96
C SER A 302 -11.33 -30.35 2.40
N ALA A 303 -11.50 -31.41 3.19
CA ALA A 303 -11.92 -31.28 4.59
C ALA A 303 -10.78 -30.75 5.48
N LEU A 304 -9.55 -31.25 5.31
CA LEU A 304 -8.36 -30.70 5.97
C LEU A 304 -8.11 -29.25 5.58
N LYS A 305 -8.18 -28.92 4.30
CA LYS A 305 -7.98 -27.55 3.80
C LYS A 305 -8.98 -26.54 4.39
N ARG A 306 -10.21 -26.98 4.72
CA ARG A 306 -11.21 -26.15 5.41
C ARG A 306 -10.99 -26.00 6.93
N LEU A 307 -10.13 -26.79 7.59
CA LEU A 307 -9.93 -26.70 9.05
C LEU A 307 -9.37 -25.35 9.48
N ALA A 308 -8.46 -24.78 8.70
CA ALA A 308 -7.89 -23.46 8.96
C ALA A 308 -8.96 -22.36 9.06
N SER A 309 -9.96 -22.38 8.16
CA SER A 309 -11.14 -21.51 8.22
C SER A 309 -12.08 -21.91 9.37
N LYS A 310 -12.41 -23.20 9.51
CA LYS A 310 -13.35 -23.73 10.52
C LYS A 310 -12.93 -23.33 11.95
N TYR A 311 -11.64 -23.42 12.26
CA TYR A 311 -11.09 -23.08 13.58
C TYR A 311 -10.58 -21.64 13.66
N SER A 312 -10.84 -20.81 12.64
CA SER A 312 -10.45 -19.40 12.57
C SER A 312 -8.95 -19.17 12.85
N MET A 313 -8.09 -20.06 12.34
CA MET A 313 -6.65 -20.08 12.65
C MET A 313 -5.94 -18.74 12.37
N PRO A 314 -6.19 -18.00 11.27
CA PRO A 314 -5.55 -16.70 11.04
C PRO A 314 -5.92 -15.66 12.12
N ALA A 315 -7.18 -15.65 12.56
CA ALA A 315 -7.66 -14.73 13.59
C ALA A 315 -7.18 -15.12 14.99
N ARG A 316 -6.99 -16.41 15.27
CA ARG A 316 -6.36 -16.93 16.51
C ARG A 316 -4.89 -16.58 16.57
N MET A 317 -4.13 -16.91 15.53
CA MET A 317 -2.70 -16.56 15.40
C MET A 317 -2.47 -15.05 15.57
N TRP A 318 -3.29 -14.21 14.92
CA TRP A 318 -3.21 -12.77 15.13
C TRP A 318 -3.53 -12.37 16.57
N ARG A 319 -4.66 -12.81 17.15
CA ARG A 319 -5.12 -12.34 18.46
C ARG A 319 -4.22 -12.79 19.61
N HIS A 320 -3.90 -14.07 19.66
CA HIS A 320 -3.25 -14.74 20.79
C HIS A 320 -1.75 -14.98 20.56
N GLY A 321 -1.34 -15.14 19.29
CA GLY A 321 0.06 -15.29 18.91
C GLY A 321 0.82 -13.98 18.84
N ILE A 322 0.21 -12.93 18.26
CA ILE A 322 0.90 -11.68 17.90
C ILE A 322 0.39 -10.48 18.73
N HIS A 323 -0.88 -10.12 18.61
CA HIS A 323 -1.43 -8.85 19.08
C HIS A 323 -1.44 -8.72 20.60
N SER A 324 -1.87 -9.74 21.36
CA SER A 324 -1.88 -9.70 22.82
C SER A 324 -0.49 -9.42 23.41
N PHE A 325 0.55 -10.01 22.82
CA PHE A 325 1.93 -9.85 23.26
C PHE A 325 2.55 -8.53 22.78
N LEU A 326 2.25 -8.08 21.55
CA LEU A 326 2.62 -6.73 21.11
C LEU A 326 2.04 -5.64 22.02
N GLU A 327 0.81 -5.80 22.49
CA GLU A 327 0.21 -4.85 23.43
C GLU A 327 0.84 -4.94 24.83
N LEU A 328 1.09 -6.14 25.37
CA LEU A 328 1.85 -6.30 26.63
C LEU A 328 3.23 -5.62 26.55
N LEU A 329 3.95 -5.83 25.45
CA LEU A 329 5.22 -5.16 25.16
C LEU A 329 5.02 -3.64 25.08
N ARG A 330 4.04 -3.16 24.30
CA ARG A 330 3.74 -1.72 24.12
C ARG A 330 3.40 -1.01 25.44
N HIS A 331 2.74 -1.69 26.37
CA HIS A 331 2.40 -1.16 27.69
C HIS A 331 3.61 -1.09 28.65
N ASN A 332 4.69 -1.82 28.36
CA ASN A 332 5.95 -1.84 29.12
C ASN A 332 7.09 -1.07 28.41
N LEU A 333 6.75 -0.06 27.60
CA LEU A 333 7.73 0.87 27.01
C LEU A 333 8.10 1.98 28.02
N PRO A 334 9.37 2.42 28.08
CA PRO A 334 10.46 2.11 27.13
C PRO A 334 11.21 0.79 27.38
N GLU A 335 11.07 0.16 28.55
CA GLU A 335 11.91 -0.97 29.00
C GLU A 335 11.83 -2.19 28.07
N SER A 336 10.68 -2.40 27.43
CA SER A 336 10.41 -3.52 26.51
C SER A 336 10.97 -3.33 25.08
N ARG A 337 11.48 -2.14 24.72
CA ARG A 337 11.65 -1.72 23.32
C ARG A 337 12.41 -2.71 22.45
N ASP A 338 13.55 -3.22 22.92
CA ASP A 338 14.39 -4.12 22.14
C ASP A 338 13.75 -5.51 21.99
N TYR A 339 13.05 -6.00 23.03
CA TYR A 339 12.25 -7.22 22.94
C TYR A 339 11.08 -7.06 21.96
N MET A 340 10.45 -5.89 21.93
CA MET A 340 9.39 -5.57 20.98
C MET A 340 9.90 -5.51 19.54
N LEU A 341 11.07 -4.91 19.30
CA LEU A 341 11.76 -4.97 18.01
C LEU A 341 12.04 -6.42 17.59
N THR A 342 12.65 -7.23 18.46
CA THR A 342 12.93 -8.65 18.20
C THR A 342 11.67 -9.42 17.84
N PHE A 343 10.58 -9.23 18.59
CA PHE A 343 9.33 -9.94 18.35
C PHE A 343 8.64 -9.49 17.04
N ILE A 344 8.65 -8.20 16.70
CA ILE A 344 8.09 -7.73 15.42
C ILE A 344 8.86 -8.33 14.23
N TYR A 345 10.20 -8.37 14.26
CA TYR A 345 10.97 -8.98 13.17
C TYR A 345 10.70 -10.49 13.04
N LEU A 346 10.54 -11.21 14.17
CA LEU A 346 10.15 -12.62 14.18
C LEU A 346 8.76 -12.81 13.56
N ALA A 347 7.75 -12.10 14.06
CA ALA A 347 6.38 -12.21 13.57
C ALA A 347 6.29 -11.83 12.08
N TYR A 348 6.91 -10.73 11.66
CA TYR A 348 6.97 -10.31 10.25
C TYR A 348 7.59 -11.39 9.35
N SER A 349 8.65 -12.07 9.81
CA SER A 349 9.28 -13.16 9.06
C SER A 349 8.33 -14.34 8.83
N ILE A 350 7.57 -14.74 9.85
CA ILE A 350 6.62 -15.86 9.76
C ILE A 350 5.39 -15.46 8.93
N MET A 351 4.88 -14.24 9.11
CA MET A 351 3.76 -13.72 8.30
C MET A 351 4.11 -13.56 6.82
N ALA A 352 5.34 -13.16 6.49
CA ALA A 352 5.82 -13.08 5.11
C ALA A 352 5.96 -14.47 4.48
N LEU A 353 6.49 -15.44 5.24
CA LEU A 353 6.58 -16.84 4.79
C LEU A 353 5.19 -17.45 4.56
N LEU A 354 4.20 -17.17 5.43
CA LEU A 354 2.81 -17.57 5.22
C LEU A 354 2.14 -16.88 4.02
N TYR A 355 2.48 -15.62 3.74
CA TYR A 355 2.04 -14.92 2.53
C TYR A 355 2.56 -15.59 1.24
N GLU A 356 3.82 -16.04 1.22
CA GLU A 356 4.42 -16.74 0.07
C GLU A 356 3.94 -18.19 -0.07
N THR A 357 3.77 -18.92 1.03
CA THR A 357 3.49 -20.38 1.02
C THR A 357 2.02 -20.75 1.17
N VAL A 358 1.18 -19.88 1.73
CA VAL A 358 -0.23 -20.16 2.06
C VAL A 358 -1.14 -19.04 1.54
N PRO A 359 -1.29 -18.90 0.20
CA PRO A 359 -2.05 -17.81 -0.41
C PRO A 359 -3.56 -17.86 -0.15
N ALA A 360 -4.09 -18.96 0.41
CA ALA A 360 -5.51 -19.11 0.74
C ALA A 360 -6.05 -18.11 1.80
N PHE A 361 -5.17 -17.38 2.48
CA PHE A 361 -5.50 -16.35 3.46
C PHE A 361 -4.75 -15.02 3.21
N ASP A 362 -4.33 -14.78 1.96
CA ASP A 362 -3.41 -13.69 1.62
C ASP A 362 -3.89 -12.29 2.02
N GLU A 363 -5.20 -11.99 1.92
CA GLU A 363 -5.80 -10.75 2.44
C GLU A 363 -5.52 -10.53 3.94
N THR A 364 -5.58 -11.60 4.74
CA THR A 364 -5.28 -11.54 6.18
C THR A 364 -3.78 -11.36 6.42
N TRP A 365 -2.95 -12.06 5.65
CA TRP A 365 -1.49 -11.98 5.77
C TRP A 365 -0.96 -10.59 5.40
N ILE A 366 -1.44 -10.02 4.30
CA ILE A 366 -1.16 -8.65 3.85
C ILE A 366 -1.53 -7.63 4.95
N GLU A 367 -2.72 -7.75 5.56
CA GLU A 367 -3.14 -6.84 6.62
C GLU A 367 -2.26 -6.95 7.86
N CYS A 368 -1.96 -8.17 8.33
CA CYS A 368 -1.09 -8.40 9.47
C CYS A 368 0.34 -7.88 9.24
N LEU A 369 0.86 -7.95 8.00
CA LEU A 369 2.15 -7.35 7.61
C LEU A 369 2.09 -5.82 7.62
N GLY A 370 0.97 -5.23 7.20
CA GLY A 370 0.68 -3.79 7.34
C GLY A 370 0.65 -3.32 8.80
N ASP A 371 -0.07 -4.05 9.68
CA ASP A 371 -0.16 -3.80 11.12
C ASP A 371 1.22 -3.91 11.79
N LEU A 372 1.97 -5.01 11.56
CA LEU A 372 3.34 -5.20 12.09
C LEU A 372 4.30 -4.08 11.66
N SER A 373 4.21 -3.65 10.41
CA SER A 373 4.98 -2.51 9.90
C SER A 373 4.62 -1.20 10.60
N ARG A 374 3.34 -1.00 10.96
CA ARG A 374 2.88 0.14 11.75
C ARG A 374 3.38 0.10 13.19
N TYR A 375 3.44 -1.07 13.83
CA TYR A 375 4.08 -1.22 15.14
C TYR A 375 5.58 -0.86 15.08
N ARG A 376 6.32 -1.39 14.09
CA ARG A 376 7.75 -1.09 13.90
C ARG A 376 8.02 0.40 13.60
N MET A 377 7.14 1.05 12.86
CA MET A 377 7.14 2.50 12.61
C MET A 377 6.84 3.30 13.90
N ALA A 378 5.87 2.86 14.70
CA ALA A 378 5.41 3.60 15.88
C ALA A 378 6.47 3.66 17.00
N ILE A 379 7.24 2.59 17.19
CA ILE A 379 8.33 2.51 18.19
C ILE A 379 9.66 3.12 17.73
N GLU A 380 9.70 3.72 16.53
CA GLU A 380 10.89 4.42 16.04
C GLU A 380 10.82 5.92 16.35
N GLU A 381 11.53 6.34 17.39
CA GLU A 381 11.57 7.73 17.85
C GLU A 381 12.86 8.46 17.44
N GLU A 382 13.94 7.73 17.15
CA GLU A 382 15.27 8.32 16.92
C GLU A 382 15.63 8.48 15.43
N ASP A 383 15.65 7.39 14.64
CA ASP A 383 15.99 7.49 13.21
C ASP A 383 14.75 7.71 12.35
N ILE A 384 14.52 8.99 12.01
CA ILE A 384 13.46 9.47 11.11
C ILE A 384 13.42 8.67 9.80
N ARG A 385 14.56 8.21 9.27
CA ARG A 385 14.62 7.48 7.99
C ARG A 385 14.14 6.05 8.13
N ASP A 386 14.45 5.37 9.23
CA ASP A 386 13.90 4.03 9.50
C ASP A 386 12.38 4.16 9.74
N ARG A 387 11.92 5.22 10.42
CA ARG A 387 10.51 5.55 10.56
C ARG A 387 9.83 5.79 9.20
N GLU A 388 10.44 6.56 8.30
CA GLU A 388 9.96 6.78 6.92
C GLU A 388 9.91 5.48 6.10
N ILE A 389 10.96 4.66 6.19
CA ILE A 389 11.02 3.33 5.54
C ILE A 389 9.85 2.46 6.01
N TRP A 390 9.62 2.33 7.32
CA TRP A 390 8.53 1.52 7.86
C TRP A 390 7.14 2.13 7.62
N THR A 391 7.03 3.45 7.51
CA THR A 391 5.82 4.13 6.99
C THR A 391 5.56 3.68 5.54
N GLY A 392 6.58 3.62 4.70
CA GLY A 392 6.51 3.14 3.32
C GLY A 392 6.12 1.67 3.22
N VAL A 393 6.82 0.77 3.92
CA VAL A 393 6.50 -0.67 3.95
C VAL A 393 5.05 -0.90 4.40
N SER A 394 4.61 -0.22 5.47
CA SER A 394 3.23 -0.32 5.95
C SER A 394 2.21 0.20 4.91
N ARG A 395 2.50 1.33 4.27
CA ARG A 395 1.65 1.93 3.23
C ARG A 395 1.46 0.96 2.06
N ASN A 396 2.54 0.34 1.57
CA ASN A 396 2.50 -0.59 0.44
C ASN A 396 1.64 -1.82 0.77
N TRP A 397 1.73 -2.36 1.99
CA TRP A 397 0.87 -3.47 2.42
C TRP A 397 -0.61 -3.08 2.48
N TYR A 398 -1.00 -1.95 3.09
CA TYR A 398 -2.42 -1.55 3.12
C TYR A 398 -2.96 -1.11 1.76
N SER A 399 -2.13 -0.53 0.89
CA SER A 399 -2.56 -0.19 -0.47
C SER A 399 -2.91 -1.48 -1.23
N LYS A 400 -2.03 -2.50 -1.21
CA LYS A 400 -2.31 -3.83 -1.77
C LYS A 400 -3.51 -4.52 -1.11
N ALA A 401 -3.71 -4.37 0.20
CA ALA A 401 -4.92 -4.83 0.88
C ALA A 401 -6.19 -4.19 0.29
N SER A 402 -6.13 -2.86 0.07
CA SER A 402 -7.24 -2.07 -0.44
C SER A 402 -7.53 -2.28 -1.94
N GLU A 403 -6.70 -3.05 -2.64
CA GLU A 403 -6.97 -3.50 -4.01
C GLU A 403 -7.70 -4.84 -4.07
N LYS A 404 -7.44 -5.73 -3.10
CA LYS A 404 -8.18 -6.99 -2.94
C LYS A 404 -9.57 -6.70 -2.35
N SER A 405 -9.60 -5.88 -1.31
CA SER A 405 -10.80 -5.47 -0.57
C SER A 405 -11.09 -3.95 -0.66
N PRO A 406 -11.40 -3.39 -1.86
CA PRO A 406 -11.59 -1.94 -2.07
C PRO A 406 -12.85 -1.37 -1.42
N THR A 407 -13.78 -2.22 -1.00
CA THR A 407 -14.99 -1.83 -0.27
C THR A 407 -14.75 -1.62 1.23
N THR A 408 -13.58 -2.00 1.76
CA THR A 408 -13.31 -2.07 3.21
C THR A 408 -12.67 -0.78 3.73
N GLY A 409 -13.48 0.06 4.40
CA GLY A 409 -13.09 1.40 4.86
C GLY A 409 -11.88 1.42 5.79
N ARG A 410 -11.73 0.42 6.65
CA ARG A 410 -10.64 0.34 7.65
C ARG A 410 -9.25 0.33 7.02
N LEU A 411 -9.09 -0.20 5.81
CA LEU A 411 -7.82 -0.18 5.08
C LEU A 411 -7.44 1.26 4.70
N TYR A 412 -8.42 2.05 4.26
CA TYR A 412 -8.23 3.49 4.00
C TYR A 412 -8.03 4.31 5.27
N HIS A 413 -8.60 3.91 6.43
CA HIS A 413 -8.28 4.53 7.73
C HIS A 413 -6.79 4.39 8.07
N HIS A 414 -6.21 3.20 7.89
CA HIS A 414 -4.78 2.99 8.12
C HIS A 414 -3.90 3.75 7.12
N LEU A 415 -4.30 3.80 5.83
CA LEU A 415 -3.65 4.63 4.83
C LEU A 415 -3.72 6.13 5.13
N ALA A 416 -4.80 6.62 5.75
CA ALA A 416 -4.90 8.00 6.21
C ALA A 416 -3.86 8.31 7.30
N ILE A 417 -3.72 7.45 8.31
CA ILE A 417 -2.69 7.61 9.36
C ILE A 417 -1.28 7.66 8.73
N LEU A 418 -1.04 6.83 7.71
CA LEU A 418 0.24 6.72 6.97
C LEU A 418 0.45 7.80 5.89
N ALA A 419 -0.52 8.70 5.67
CA ALA A 419 -0.40 9.80 4.72
C ALA A 419 0.22 11.07 5.32
N ARG A 420 0.49 11.10 6.63
CA ARG A 420 1.19 12.22 7.28
C ARG A 420 2.58 12.45 6.65
N PRO A 421 3.01 13.72 6.42
CA PRO A 421 2.35 14.96 6.83
C PRO A 421 1.30 15.52 5.85
N ASP A 422 1.00 14.87 4.72
CA ASP A 422 0.08 15.40 3.69
C ASP A 422 -1.37 15.48 4.22
N ALA A 423 -1.87 16.71 4.39
CA ALA A 423 -3.21 16.96 4.90
C ALA A 423 -4.32 16.65 3.87
N LEU A 424 -4.05 16.81 2.57
CA LEU A 424 -5.02 16.53 1.51
C LEU A 424 -5.17 15.02 1.30
N GLN A 425 -4.06 14.28 1.32
CA GLN A 425 -4.07 12.82 1.22
C GLN A 425 -4.66 12.17 2.48
N GLN A 426 -4.41 12.72 3.67
CA GLN A 426 -5.12 12.33 4.90
C GLN A 426 -6.64 12.55 4.76
N LEU A 427 -7.07 13.75 4.34
CA LEU A 427 -8.49 14.05 4.14
C LEU A 427 -9.13 13.08 3.12
N PHE A 428 -8.46 12.83 1.99
CA PHE A 428 -8.95 11.88 0.99
C PHE A 428 -9.13 10.48 1.60
N TYR A 429 -8.11 9.92 2.25
CA TYR A 429 -8.20 8.55 2.77
C TYR A 429 -9.21 8.41 3.92
N TYR A 430 -9.32 9.38 4.83
CA TYR A 430 -10.39 9.38 5.84
C TYR A 430 -11.78 9.53 5.19
N SER A 431 -11.92 10.36 4.15
CA SER A 431 -13.19 10.48 3.40
C SER A 431 -13.55 9.17 2.70
N LYS A 432 -12.58 8.50 2.05
CA LYS A 432 -12.80 7.19 1.41
C LYS A 432 -13.15 6.13 2.45
N SER A 433 -12.46 6.11 3.61
CA SER A 433 -12.75 5.23 4.76
C SER A 433 -14.20 5.31 5.27
N LEU A 434 -14.93 6.39 4.97
CA LEU A 434 -16.32 6.58 5.35
C LEU A 434 -17.32 6.48 4.18
N CYS A 435 -16.85 6.57 2.92
CA CYS A 435 -17.71 6.61 1.72
C CYS A 435 -17.61 5.35 0.84
N VAL A 436 -16.88 4.32 1.27
CA VAL A 436 -16.91 2.97 0.68
C VAL A 436 -18.01 2.11 1.29
N VAL A 437 -18.39 1.04 0.60
CA VAL A 437 -19.54 0.16 0.91
C VAL A 437 -19.52 -0.39 2.34
N ILE A 438 -18.35 -0.71 2.88
CA ILE A 438 -18.17 -1.15 4.27
C ILE A 438 -17.41 -0.03 5.01
N PRO A 439 -18.10 1.04 5.46
CA PRO A 439 -17.45 2.19 6.09
C PRO A 439 -16.83 1.81 7.45
N PHE A 440 -15.88 2.62 7.91
CA PHE A 440 -15.23 2.44 9.21
C PHE A 440 -15.50 3.64 10.13
N PRO A 441 -16.53 3.58 11.00
CA PRO A 441 -17.01 4.75 11.75
C PRO A 441 -15.98 5.49 12.60
N SER A 442 -14.98 4.79 13.19
CA SER A 442 -13.91 5.42 13.97
C SER A 442 -12.98 6.34 13.16
N ALA A 443 -13.08 6.34 11.83
CA ALA A 443 -12.48 7.40 11.02
C ALA A 443 -13.10 8.78 11.29
N ARG A 444 -14.37 8.87 11.75
CA ARG A 444 -15.01 10.13 12.15
C ARG A 444 -14.37 10.77 13.39
N GLU A 445 -13.89 9.96 14.33
CA GLU A 445 -13.15 10.43 15.50
C GLU A 445 -11.72 10.83 15.07
N SER A 446 -11.09 9.99 14.23
CA SER A 446 -9.70 10.17 13.81
C SER A 446 -9.47 11.41 12.94
N ILE A 447 -10.40 11.72 12.03
CA ILE A 447 -10.31 12.85 11.10
C ILE A 447 -10.39 14.21 11.82
N VAL A 448 -10.98 14.30 13.02
CA VAL A 448 -11.01 15.56 13.79
C VAL A 448 -9.59 16.04 14.11
N THR A 449 -8.66 15.12 14.40
CA THR A 449 -7.24 15.44 14.67
C THR A 449 -6.47 16.00 13.45
N LEU A 450 -7.02 15.87 12.24
CA LEU A 450 -6.51 16.53 11.03
C LEU A 450 -7.01 17.98 10.95
N PHE A 451 -8.24 18.23 11.37
CA PHE A 451 -8.87 19.54 11.28
C PHE A 451 -8.44 20.47 12.42
N GLU A 452 -8.35 19.99 13.66
CA GLU A 452 -7.97 20.77 14.86
C GLU A 452 -6.86 21.83 14.62
N PRO A 453 -5.66 21.48 14.12
CA PRO A 453 -4.59 22.46 13.90
C PRO A 453 -4.86 23.43 12.74
N LEU A 454 -5.77 23.13 11.82
CA LEU A 454 -6.13 23.98 10.67
C LEU A 454 -7.30 24.92 10.96
N LEU A 455 -8.13 24.56 11.95
CA LEU A 455 -9.21 25.40 12.48
C LEU A 455 -8.72 26.43 13.51
N ASP A 456 -7.52 26.25 14.08
CA ASP A 456 -6.85 27.18 14.98
C ASP A 456 -6.46 28.50 14.25
N PRO A 457 -6.99 29.67 14.66
CA PRO A 457 -6.65 30.96 14.06
C PRO A 457 -5.20 31.40 14.30
N GLU A 458 -4.51 30.91 15.35
CA GLU A 458 -3.13 31.29 15.65
C GLU A 458 -2.10 30.53 14.79
N ASN A 459 -2.52 29.49 14.06
CA ASN A 459 -1.58 28.65 13.32
C ASN A 459 -1.10 29.29 12.01
N THR A 460 0.22 29.44 11.86
CA THR A 460 0.88 30.01 10.67
C THR A 460 1.09 29.04 9.51
N LEU A 461 0.79 27.74 9.68
CA LEU A 461 0.76 26.74 8.59
C LEU A 461 -0.39 26.97 7.58
N ASN A 462 -1.28 27.92 7.87
CA ASN A 462 -2.57 28.13 7.21
C ASN A 462 -2.54 28.69 5.77
N ASN A 463 -1.38 28.83 5.13
CA ASN A 463 -1.22 29.56 3.87
C ASN A 463 -1.36 28.76 2.57
N SER A 464 -1.27 27.43 2.58
CA SER A 464 -1.38 26.63 1.34
C SER A 464 -2.84 26.44 0.90
N VAL A 465 -3.06 26.31 -0.42
CA VAL A 465 -4.40 26.08 -0.99
C VAL A 465 -4.99 24.73 -0.58
N ASP A 466 -4.13 23.75 -0.28
CA ASP A 466 -4.56 22.47 0.28
C ASP A 466 -4.97 22.60 1.76
N ALA A 467 -4.25 23.40 2.57
CA ALA A 467 -4.65 23.71 3.94
C ALA A 467 -5.99 24.46 3.97
N ALA A 468 -6.18 25.46 3.10
CA ALA A 468 -7.46 26.17 2.96
C ALA A 468 -8.60 25.22 2.55
N PHE A 469 -8.36 24.30 1.61
CA PHE A 469 -9.35 23.28 1.23
C PHE A 469 -9.73 22.37 2.40
N VAL A 470 -8.72 21.82 3.10
CA VAL A 470 -8.95 20.92 4.25
C VAL A 470 -9.64 21.67 5.39
N ARG A 471 -9.38 22.98 5.58
CA ARG A 471 -10.07 23.83 6.56
C ARG A 471 -11.56 23.99 6.25
N VAL A 472 -11.92 24.32 5.00
CA VAL A 472 -13.34 24.41 4.58
C VAL A 472 -14.05 23.05 4.77
N GLN A 473 -13.39 21.96 4.36
CA GLN A 473 -13.93 20.60 4.52
C GLN A 473 -14.08 20.20 6.00
N GLY A 474 -13.19 20.67 6.89
CA GLY A 474 -13.30 20.48 8.34
C GLY A 474 -14.46 21.22 8.98
N MET A 475 -14.79 22.42 8.51
CA MET A 475 -15.99 23.14 8.96
C MET A 475 -17.28 22.49 8.44
N LEU A 476 -17.30 22.03 7.19
CA LEU A 476 -18.41 21.23 6.65
C LEU A 476 -18.57 19.87 7.35
N PHE A 477 -17.48 19.24 7.80
CA PHE A 477 -17.51 18.00 8.57
C PHE A 477 -18.02 18.19 10.01
N THR A 478 -17.58 19.27 10.67
CA THR A 478 -17.89 19.49 12.10
C THR A 478 -19.23 20.19 12.34
N GLY A 479 -19.73 20.99 11.38
CA GLY A 479 -20.96 21.77 11.52
C GLY A 479 -20.90 22.87 12.59
N LYS A 480 -19.70 23.30 12.99
CA LYS A 480 -19.47 24.24 14.11
C LYS A 480 -19.22 25.70 13.71
N ALA A 481 -18.93 25.97 12.45
CA ALA A 481 -18.70 27.34 11.97
C ALA A 481 -19.99 28.17 11.93
N THR A 482 -19.86 29.48 12.13
CA THR A 482 -20.87 30.43 11.68
C THR A 482 -20.93 30.48 10.15
N LYS A 483 -22.05 30.97 9.61
CA LYS A 483 -22.23 31.15 8.16
C LYS A 483 -21.20 32.12 7.57
N ASP A 484 -20.83 33.15 8.32
CA ASP A 484 -19.89 34.19 7.87
C ASP A 484 -18.44 33.68 7.82
N GLU A 485 -17.99 32.93 8.83
CA GLU A 485 -16.68 32.26 8.82
C GLU A 485 -16.56 31.27 7.65
N LEU A 486 -17.58 30.43 7.44
CA LEU A 486 -17.60 29.46 6.35
C LEU A 486 -17.61 30.16 4.98
N SER A 487 -18.35 31.28 4.84
CA SER A 487 -18.36 32.10 3.64
C SER A 487 -16.98 32.72 3.35
N ALA A 488 -16.36 33.34 4.35
CA ALA A 488 -15.02 33.94 4.23
C ALA A 488 -13.96 32.91 3.83
N TRP A 489 -13.95 31.73 4.46
CA TRP A 489 -12.97 30.67 4.17
C TRP A 489 -13.20 29.98 2.82
N ARG A 490 -14.46 29.86 2.38
CA ARG A 490 -14.79 29.44 1.01
C ARG A 490 -14.27 30.45 -0.01
N SER A 491 -14.51 31.74 0.21
CA SER A 491 -14.03 32.81 -0.68
C SER A 491 -12.50 32.83 -0.76
N ASP A 492 -11.79 32.67 0.37
CA ASP A 492 -10.34 32.60 0.43
C ASP A 492 -9.78 31.39 -0.34
N PHE A 493 -10.40 30.21 -0.19
CA PHE A 493 -10.01 29.04 -0.99
C PHE A 493 -10.26 29.28 -2.48
N LEU A 494 -11.47 29.69 -2.87
CA LEU A 494 -11.87 29.83 -4.29
C LEU A 494 -11.02 30.87 -5.02
N ALA A 495 -10.70 32.00 -4.38
CA ALA A 495 -9.81 33.02 -4.94
C ALA A 495 -8.38 32.52 -5.19
N ARG A 496 -7.89 31.55 -4.42
CA ARG A 496 -6.58 30.91 -4.62
C ARG A 496 -6.65 29.67 -5.53
N PHE A 497 -7.83 29.10 -5.73
CA PHE A 497 -8.00 27.76 -6.29
C PHE A 497 -7.62 27.65 -7.76
N ASP A 498 -8.04 28.60 -8.61
CA ASP A 498 -7.79 28.56 -10.07
C ASP A 498 -6.31 28.35 -10.42
N SER A 499 -5.42 29.12 -9.79
CA SER A 499 -3.97 29.02 -9.97
C SER A 499 -3.35 27.70 -9.49
N HIS A 500 -4.15 26.81 -8.89
CA HIS A 500 -3.73 25.53 -8.31
C HIS A 500 -4.59 24.33 -8.79
N ILE A 501 -5.29 24.45 -9.93
CA ILE A 501 -6.08 23.36 -10.53
C ILE A 501 -5.16 22.31 -11.18
N GLY A 502 -4.65 21.42 -10.33
CA GLY A 502 -3.79 20.28 -10.71
C GLY A 502 -3.95 19.05 -9.80
N ARG A 503 -5.01 18.97 -8.98
CA ARG A 503 -5.28 17.86 -8.06
C ARG A 503 -6.76 17.55 -7.93
N THR A 504 -7.15 16.29 -8.17
CA THR A 504 -8.53 15.81 -8.14
C THR A 504 -9.17 15.95 -6.76
N ARG A 505 -10.21 16.79 -6.66
CA ARG A 505 -11.05 16.98 -5.46
C ARG A 505 -12.40 16.28 -5.67
N ARG A 506 -13.05 15.83 -4.58
CA ARG A 506 -14.16 14.84 -4.65
C ARG A 506 -15.42 15.24 -3.87
N PRO A 507 -16.62 14.77 -4.28
CA PRO A 507 -17.90 15.14 -3.68
C PRO A 507 -18.21 14.49 -2.31
N CYS A 508 -17.24 13.95 -1.58
CA CYS A 508 -17.50 13.19 -0.33
C CYS A 508 -18.24 14.01 0.76
N SER A 509 -18.08 15.34 0.78
CA SER A 509 -18.84 16.21 1.69
C SER A 509 -20.30 16.43 1.31
N LEU A 510 -20.68 16.24 0.03
CA LEU A 510 -22.09 16.24 -0.38
C LEU A 510 -22.85 15.07 0.28
N LEU A 511 -22.15 13.96 0.48
CA LEU A 511 -22.58 12.77 1.20
C LEU A 511 -22.38 12.86 2.73
N GLY A 512 -22.07 14.03 3.30
CA GLY A 512 -21.79 14.19 4.73
C GLY A 512 -20.62 13.31 5.23
N PHE A 513 -19.68 13.02 4.32
CA PHE A 513 -18.63 12.03 4.52
C PHE A 513 -19.19 10.66 4.93
N GLY A 514 -20.22 10.17 4.22
CA GLY A 514 -20.90 8.91 4.51
C GLY A 514 -21.75 8.94 5.78
N ASP A 515 -22.49 10.03 6.02
CA ASP A 515 -23.41 10.13 7.17
C ASP A 515 -24.79 9.61 6.77
N GLU A 516 -25.28 8.57 7.44
CA GLU A 516 -26.62 8.03 7.26
C GLU A 516 -27.74 9.06 7.52
N LYS A 517 -27.43 10.18 8.18
CA LYS A 517 -28.35 11.30 8.43
C LYS A 517 -28.23 12.44 7.42
N ASN A 518 -27.26 12.39 6.50
CA ASN A 518 -27.14 13.35 5.41
C ASN A 518 -28.25 13.11 4.36
N ILE A 519 -28.81 14.20 3.85
CA ILE A 519 -29.97 14.19 2.96
C ILE A 519 -29.70 13.37 1.69
N LEU A 520 -28.53 13.57 1.08
CA LEU A 520 -28.16 12.91 -0.17
C LEU A 520 -27.79 11.44 0.03
N MET A 521 -27.12 11.10 1.13
CA MET A 521 -26.86 9.71 1.55
C MET A 521 -28.16 8.93 1.71
N ARG A 522 -29.12 9.46 2.47
CA ARG A 522 -30.45 8.84 2.64
C ARG A 522 -31.12 8.59 1.30
N ALA A 523 -31.11 9.59 0.41
CA ALA A 523 -31.76 9.50 -0.89
C ALA A 523 -31.12 8.52 -1.89
N ILE A 524 -29.89 8.03 -1.65
CA ILE A 524 -29.25 6.98 -2.46
C ILE A 524 -29.18 5.60 -1.76
N THR A 525 -29.24 5.53 -0.43
CA THR A 525 -29.24 4.25 0.30
C THR A 525 -30.64 3.71 0.58
N GLN A 526 -31.64 4.58 0.79
CA GLN A 526 -33.03 4.18 1.05
C GLN A 526 -33.70 3.76 -0.26
N ARG A 527 -33.68 2.45 -0.55
CA ARG A 527 -34.52 1.85 -1.60
C ARG A 527 -35.99 2.10 -1.26
N SER A 528 -36.82 2.32 -2.29
CA SER A 528 -38.20 2.76 -2.18
C SER A 528 -39.17 1.63 -1.78
N ASP A 529 -39.07 1.14 -0.55
CA ASP A 529 -39.94 0.06 -0.02
C ASP A 529 -40.54 0.40 1.37
N ASP A 530 -39.90 1.26 2.17
CA ASP A 530 -40.47 1.79 3.42
C ASP A 530 -41.46 2.94 3.17
N GLY A 531 -42.71 2.58 2.84
CA GLY A 531 -43.84 3.52 2.87
C GLY A 531 -44.15 4.01 4.29
N TYR A 532 -44.75 5.20 4.40
CA TYR A 532 -45.12 5.88 5.67
C TYR A 532 -43.97 6.46 6.51
N GLY A 533 -43.23 7.40 5.93
CA GLY A 533 -42.59 8.46 6.71
C GLY A 533 -43.64 9.43 7.29
N VAL A 534 -43.92 9.34 8.59
CA VAL A 534 -44.74 10.32 9.31
C VAL A 534 -44.05 11.69 9.30
N ALA A 535 -44.82 12.77 9.13
CA ALA A 535 -44.30 14.14 9.18
C ALA A 535 -43.85 14.52 10.61
N THR A 536 -42.60 14.21 10.95
CA THR A 536 -41.92 14.71 12.15
C THR A 536 -41.63 16.19 12.01
N GLU A 537 -41.87 16.96 13.07
CA GLU A 537 -41.57 18.40 13.15
C GLU A 537 -40.08 18.68 12.83
N GLU A 538 -39.80 19.82 12.17
CA GLU A 538 -38.42 20.20 11.80
C GLU A 538 -37.60 20.60 13.04
N ASN A 539 -37.04 19.57 13.70
CA ASN A 539 -36.06 19.72 14.75
C ASN A 539 -34.86 20.56 14.24
N SER A 540 -34.31 21.44 15.08
CA SER A 540 -33.14 22.28 14.75
C SER A 540 -31.94 21.48 14.22
N THR A 541 -31.84 20.20 14.58
CA THR A 541 -30.81 19.28 14.06
C THR A 541 -31.05 18.77 12.63
N GLU A 542 -32.27 18.83 12.09
CA GLU A 542 -32.54 18.65 10.65
C GLU A 542 -32.19 19.94 9.89
N VAL A 543 -32.59 21.11 10.41
CA VAL A 543 -32.30 22.42 9.81
C VAL A 543 -30.78 22.62 9.65
N LEU A 544 -29.99 22.38 10.70
CA LEU A 544 -28.52 22.49 10.63
C LEU A 544 -27.91 21.53 9.60
N ARG A 545 -28.45 20.32 9.42
CA ARG A 545 -28.00 19.36 8.41
C ARG A 545 -28.36 19.82 6.99
N ARG A 546 -29.54 20.41 6.78
CA ARG A 546 -29.94 21.04 5.52
C ARG A 546 -29.00 22.19 5.15
N GLU A 547 -28.75 23.11 6.08
CA GLU A 547 -27.84 24.25 5.84
C GLU A 547 -26.40 23.78 5.56
N THR A 548 -25.90 22.78 6.30
CA THR A 548 -24.57 22.20 6.06
C THR A 548 -24.47 21.53 4.69
N PHE A 549 -25.51 20.78 4.28
CA PHE A 549 -25.59 20.18 2.94
C PHE A 549 -25.64 21.25 1.84
N GLU A 550 -26.48 22.28 1.99
CA GLU A 550 -26.60 23.35 1.00
C GLU A 550 -25.31 24.16 0.83
N ALA A 551 -24.56 24.37 1.92
CA ALA A 551 -23.25 25.00 1.90
C ALA A 551 -22.19 24.12 1.21
N ALA A 552 -22.19 22.80 1.47
CA ALA A 552 -21.31 21.85 0.79
C ALA A 552 -21.62 21.76 -0.71
N LEU A 553 -22.91 21.76 -1.08
CA LEU A 553 -23.37 21.73 -2.47
C LEU A 553 -22.96 23.00 -3.24
N SER A 554 -23.23 24.19 -2.68
CA SER A 554 -22.78 25.45 -3.29
C SER A 554 -21.26 25.50 -3.41
N PHE A 555 -20.50 25.07 -2.40
CA PHE A 555 -19.04 25.01 -2.48
C PHE A 555 -18.52 24.08 -3.58
N ALA A 556 -19.12 22.89 -3.74
CA ALA A 556 -18.74 21.95 -4.79
C ALA A 556 -19.09 22.47 -6.19
N VAL A 557 -20.26 23.12 -6.35
CA VAL A 557 -20.70 23.76 -7.60
C VAL A 557 -19.78 24.91 -8.01
N GLU A 558 -19.46 25.81 -7.08
CA GLU A 558 -18.58 26.96 -7.34
C GLU A 558 -17.18 26.51 -7.72
N ALA A 559 -16.59 25.58 -6.95
CA ALA A 559 -15.29 25.01 -7.27
C ALA A 559 -15.30 24.28 -8.64
N TRP A 560 -16.32 23.48 -8.93
CA TRP A 560 -16.37 22.76 -10.20
C TRP A 560 -16.65 23.69 -11.40
N SER A 561 -17.37 24.79 -11.21
CA SER A 561 -17.57 25.81 -12.26
C SER A 561 -16.25 26.46 -12.69
N ILE A 562 -15.36 26.78 -11.72
CA ILE A 562 -14.01 27.27 -12.01
C ILE A 562 -13.19 26.21 -12.78
N VAL A 563 -13.29 24.93 -12.40
CA VAL A 563 -12.62 23.82 -13.12
C VAL A 563 -13.12 23.69 -14.55
N ILE A 564 -14.42 23.84 -14.79
CA ILE A 564 -15.02 23.78 -16.14
C ILE A 564 -14.51 24.93 -17.02
N GLN A 565 -14.42 26.14 -16.48
CA GLN A 565 -14.00 27.34 -17.21
C GLN A 565 -12.51 27.33 -17.63
N ARG A 566 -11.70 26.38 -17.15
CA ARG A 566 -10.31 26.17 -17.61
C ARG A 566 -10.25 25.36 -18.90
N TRP A 567 -10.80 25.93 -19.96
CA TRP A 567 -10.91 25.32 -21.28
C TRP A 567 -9.55 24.84 -21.81
N GLY A 568 -9.47 23.56 -22.20
CA GLY A 568 -8.25 22.94 -22.74
C GLY A 568 -7.19 22.52 -21.71
N ASP A 569 -7.37 22.83 -20.42
CA ASP A 569 -6.44 22.40 -19.37
C ASP A 569 -6.65 20.92 -19.04
N VAL A 570 -5.74 20.06 -19.51
CA VAL A 570 -5.82 18.60 -19.34
C VAL A 570 -5.85 18.15 -17.87
N ASN A 571 -5.36 18.97 -16.93
CA ASN A 571 -5.37 18.65 -15.50
C ASN A 571 -6.79 18.66 -14.91
N THR A 572 -7.74 19.31 -15.59
CA THR A 572 -9.16 19.35 -15.18
C THR A 572 -9.88 18.02 -15.42
N LEU A 573 -9.43 17.23 -16.40
CA LEU A 573 -10.15 16.05 -16.91
C LEU A 573 -10.44 15.01 -15.81
N ALA A 574 -9.53 14.86 -14.85
CA ALA A 574 -9.70 13.98 -13.69
C ALA A 574 -10.88 14.41 -12.79
N CYS A 575 -11.05 15.73 -12.59
CA CYS A 575 -12.18 16.29 -11.83
C CYS A 575 -13.49 16.19 -12.63
N HIS A 576 -13.46 16.50 -13.93
CA HIS A 576 -14.61 16.31 -14.82
C HIS A 576 -15.10 14.85 -14.84
N HIS A 577 -14.19 13.89 -14.98
CA HIS A 577 -14.52 12.46 -14.94
C HIS A 577 -15.13 12.05 -13.59
N THR A 578 -14.47 12.36 -12.47
CA THR A 578 -14.94 11.95 -11.13
C THR A 578 -16.25 12.61 -10.71
N MET A 579 -16.50 13.87 -11.10
CA MET A 579 -17.78 14.55 -10.87
C MET A 579 -18.91 13.99 -11.75
N LEU A 580 -18.63 13.69 -13.03
CA LEU A 580 -19.63 13.10 -13.92
C LEU A 580 -20.00 11.66 -13.54
N VAL A 581 -19.08 10.85 -13.01
CA VAL A 581 -19.41 9.53 -12.42
C VAL A 581 -20.40 9.68 -11.24
N PHE A 582 -20.18 10.67 -10.37
CA PHE A 582 -21.09 10.96 -9.27
C PHE A 582 -22.47 11.40 -9.75
N LEU A 583 -22.56 12.29 -10.75
CA LEU A 583 -23.85 12.69 -11.34
C LEU A 583 -24.55 11.55 -12.09
N LEU A 584 -23.80 10.66 -12.77
CA LEU A 584 -24.35 9.47 -13.41
C LEU A 584 -25.00 8.54 -12.37
N HIS A 585 -24.39 8.38 -11.19
CA HIS A 585 -25.01 7.64 -10.10
C HIS A 585 -26.27 8.35 -9.59
N LEU A 586 -26.21 9.64 -9.25
CA LEU A 586 -27.37 10.40 -8.76
C LEU A 586 -28.54 10.42 -9.76
N SER A 587 -28.28 10.41 -11.07
CA SER A 587 -29.32 10.40 -12.11
C SER A 587 -30.27 9.19 -12.04
N ARG A 588 -29.89 8.13 -11.31
CA ARG A 588 -30.69 6.92 -11.07
C ARG A 588 -31.57 7.01 -9.82
N PHE A 589 -31.44 8.07 -9.03
CA PHE A 589 -32.17 8.31 -7.80
C PHE A 589 -32.86 9.69 -7.85
N PRO A 590 -34.09 9.79 -8.42
CA PRO A 590 -34.75 11.08 -8.64
C PRO A 590 -34.88 11.94 -7.38
N ALA A 591 -35.13 11.34 -6.22
CA ALA A 591 -35.18 12.03 -4.93
C ALA A 591 -33.83 12.66 -4.54
N ALA A 592 -32.72 11.96 -4.78
CA ALA A 592 -31.37 12.48 -4.55
C ALA A 592 -31.03 13.60 -5.54
N MET A 593 -31.45 13.42 -6.80
CA MET A 593 -31.16 14.36 -7.89
C MET A 593 -31.90 15.70 -7.71
N ALA A 594 -33.15 15.68 -7.23
CA ALA A 594 -33.95 16.87 -6.93
C ALA A 594 -33.29 17.80 -5.90
N HIS A 595 -32.42 17.28 -5.02
CA HIS A 595 -31.66 18.08 -4.06
C HIS A 595 -30.44 18.79 -4.65
N VAL A 596 -29.99 18.44 -5.86
CA VAL A 596 -28.79 19.00 -6.50
C VAL A 596 -29.03 19.69 -7.84
N GLU A 597 -30.00 19.21 -8.63
CA GLU A 597 -30.16 19.56 -10.05
C GLU A 597 -30.23 21.05 -10.33
N LYS A 598 -30.91 21.83 -9.47
CA LYS A 598 -31.12 23.27 -9.65
C LYS A 598 -29.93 24.15 -9.29
N LYS A 599 -28.90 23.59 -8.63
CA LYS A 599 -27.61 24.26 -8.41
C LYS A 599 -26.53 23.77 -9.39
N LEU A 600 -26.75 22.72 -10.16
CA LEU A 600 -25.72 22.19 -11.08
C LEU A 600 -25.58 23.09 -12.33
N PRO A 601 -24.35 23.38 -12.80
CA PRO A 601 -24.11 24.32 -13.89
C PRO A 601 -24.29 23.65 -15.26
N TRP A 602 -25.48 23.12 -15.55
CA TRP A 602 -25.75 22.26 -16.73
C TRP A 602 -25.30 22.86 -18.06
N LYS A 603 -25.48 24.17 -18.27
CA LYS A 603 -25.02 24.86 -19.48
C LYS A 603 -23.50 24.86 -19.63
N LEU A 604 -22.76 25.08 -18.53
CA LEU A 604 -21.30 24.97 -18.54
C LEU A 604 -20.88 23.51 -18.80
N ILE A 605 -21.60 22.52 -18.26
CA ILE A 605 -21.36 21.10 -18.51
C ILE A 605 -21.60 20.77 -20.01
N SER A 606 -22.66 21.26 -20.65
CA SER A 606 -22.91 21.00 -22.07
C SER A 606 -21.87 21.69 -22.98
N ILE A 607 -21.48 22.92 -22.67
CA ILE A 607 -20.38 23.63 -23.35
C ILE A 607 -19.06 22.85 -23.21
N MET A 608 -18.75 22.35 -22.02
CA MET A 608 -17.57 21.52 -21.76
C MET A 608 -17.59 20.21 -22.54
N LEU A 609 -18.74 19.53 -22.61
CA LEU A 609 -18.88 18.31 -23.39
C LEU A 609 -18.66 18.59 -24.89
N ASN A 610 -19.18 19.70 -25.42
CA ASN A 610 -18.96 20.10 -26.83
C ASN A 610 -17.50 20.46 -27.10
N TYR A 611 -16.86 21.24 -26.23
CA TYR A 611 -15.44 21.57 -26.35
C TYR A 611 -14.56 20.30 -26.38
N LEU A 612 -14.83 19.33 -25.49
CA LEU A 612 -14.11 18.06 -25.46
C LEU A 612 -14.44 17.14 -26.66
N LEU A 613 -15.63 17.27 -27.26
CA LEU A 613 -16.03 16.54 -28.46
C LEU A 613 -15.33 17.08 -29.72
N ASP A 614 -15.06 18.38 -29.78
CA ASP A 614 -14.30 19.00 -30.87
C ASP A 614 -12.80 18.75 -30.80
N THR A 615 -12.23 18.59 -29.60
CA THR A 615 -10.80 18.25 -29.43
C THR A 615 -10.49 16.77 -29.65
N THR A 616 -11.49 15.92 -29.92
CA THR A 616 -11.30 14.49 -30.20
C THR A 616 -11.93 14.02 -31.52
N GLN A 617 -11.40 12.94 -32.07
CA GLN A 617 -12.02 12.21 -33.19
C GLN A 617 -13.09 11.21 -32.72
N TYR A 618 -13.15 10.88 -31.42
CA TYR A 618 -14.17 9.99 -30.86
C TYR A 618 -15.57 10.60 -31.00
N ARG A 619 -16.55 9.82 -31.47
CA ARG A 619 -17.96 10.23 -31.52
C ARG A 619 -18.78 9.23 -30.71
N PRO A 620 -19.39 9.62 -29.58
CA PRO A 620 -20.20 8.72 -28.78
C PRO A 620 -21.51 8.40 -29.51
N LYS A 621 -22.01 7.17 -29.32
CA LYS A 621 -23.31 6.72 -29.82
C LYS A 621 -24.29 6.58 -28.67
N LEU A 622 -25.53 7.03 -28.86
CA LEU A 622 -26.59 6.93 -27.86
C LEU A 622 -27.23 5.53 -27.78
N GLU A 623 -27.08 4.73 -28.85
CA GLU A 623 -27.81 3.51 -29.23
C GLU A 623 -28.18 2.53 -28.10
N ASP A 624 -29.38 1.95 -28.23
CA ASP A 624 -30.19 1.38 -27.14
C ASP A 624 -29.97 -0.12 -26.85
N SER A 625 -28.82 -0.68 -27.24
CA SER A 625 -28.47 -2.06 -26.89
C SER A 625 -27.81 -2.13 -25.50
N ASP A 626 -28.58 -2.55 -24.49
CA ASP A 626 -28.09 -2.76 -23.12
C ASP A 626 -27.10 -3.93 -22.96
N GLY A 627 -26.69 -4.59 -24.06
CA GLY A 627 -25.66 -5.63 -24.10
C GLY A 627 -24.31 -5.21 -24.70
N GLU A 628 -24.24 -4.21 -25.59
CA GLU A 628 -23.03 -3.92 -26.38
C GLU A 628 -22.48 -2.50 -26.29
N ASN A 629 -23.08 -1.61 -25.50
CA ASN A 629 -22.46 -0.32 -25.19
C ASN A 629 -21.27 -0.51 -24.22
N THR A 630 -20.17 -1.04 -24.78
CA THR A 630 -18.92 -1.36 -24.08
C THR A 630 -18.49 -0.13 -23.27
N PHE A 631 -18.17 -0.34 -21.99
CA PHE A 631 -17.52 0.68 -21.18
C PHE A 631 -16.35 1.29 -21.97
N ALA A 632 -16.15 2.62 -21.90
CA ALA A 632 -15.17 3.36 -22.68
C ALA A 632 -13.71 3.10 -22.21
N ALA A 633 -13.29 1.86 -22.38
CA ALA A 633 -11.93 1.34 -22.25
C ALA A 633 -11.29 1.19 -23.64
N PRO A 634 -9.95 1.25 -23.75
CA PRO A 634 -9.24 0.79 -24.93
C PRO A 634 -9.59 -0.68 -25.24
N LYS A 635 -9.83 -1.01 -26.52
CA LYS A 635 -10.09 -2.38 -27.00
C LYS A 635 -8.82 -3.24 -27.17
N ASN A 636 -7.68 -2.78 -26.64
CA ASN A 636 -6.37 -3.39 -26.84
C ASN A 636 -5.85 -3.97 -25.51
N ASP A 637 -5.03 -5.02 -25.59
CA ASP A 637 -4.54 -5.78 -24.43
C ASP A 637 -3.67 -4.95 -23.45
N SER A 638 -3.24 -3.76 -23.83
CA SER A 638 -2.55 -2.79 -22.96
C SER A 638 -3.53 -2.03 -22.03
N HIS A 639 -4.47 -2.73 -21.39
CA HIS A 639 -5.48 -2.10 -20.54
C HIS A 639 -4.88 -1.69 -19.19
N ARG A 640 -4.62 -0.38 -19.03
CA ARG A 640 -4.24 0.23 -17.74
C ARG A 640 -5.38 1.14 -17.26
N PRO A 641 -6.02 0.87 -16.10
CA PRO A 641 -7.01 1.77 -15.52
C PRO A 641 -6.41 3.15 -15.22
N LEU A 642 -7.25 4.18 -15.22
CA LEU A 642 -6.83 5.54 -14.87
C LEU A 642 -6.50 5.64 -13.37
N PRO A 643 -5.64 6.59 -12.96
CA PRO A 643 -5.49 6.97 -11.55
C PRO A 643 -6.85 7.27 -10.90
N ASP A 644 -7.76 7.88 -11.66
CA ASP A 644 -9.14 8.19 -11.26
C ASP A 644 -10.03 6.93 -11.06
N ASP A 645 -9.72 5.81 -11.71
CA ASP A 645 -10.46 4.54 -11.52
C ASP A 645 -10.07 3.89 -10.19
N TYR A 646 -8.76 3.74 -9.91
CA TYR A 646 -8.25 3.25 -8.61
C TYR A 646 -8.76 4.13 -7.46
N ALA A 647 -8.77 5.45 -7.70
CA ALA A 647 -9.37 6.43 -6.83
C ALA A 647 -10.86 6.13 -6.53
N LEU A 648 -11.70 5.99 -7.55
CA LEU A 648 -13.16 5.77 -7.43
C LEU A 648 -13.52 4.38 -6.87
N ARG A 649 -12.71 3.35 -7.15
CA ARG A 649 -12.97 1.94 -6.83
C ARG A 649 -13.42 1.72 -5.39
N GLY A 650 -14.57 1.07 -5.20
CA GLY A 650 -15.14 0.71 -3.90
C GLY A 650 -15.99 1.80 -3.21
N LEU A 651 -16.06 3.02 -3.76
CA LEU A 651 -17.01 4.03 -3.29
C LEU A 651 -18.44 3.63 -3.68
N ILE A 652 -19.41 3.88 -2.80
CA ILE A 652 -20.82 3.47 -2.98
C ILE A 652 -21.44 3.99 -4.29
N TYR A 653 -20.99 5.16 -4.76
CA TYR A 653 -21.49 5.79 -5.98
C TYR A 653 -20.76 5.35 -7.26
N ALA A 654 -19.77 4.46 -7.16
CA ALA A 654 -18.92 4.05 -8.29
C ALA A 654 -18.97 2.55 -8.62
N GLU A 655 -19.65 1.72 -7.81
CA GLU A 655 -19.70 0.26 -8.02
C GLU A 655 -20.24 -0.13 -9.40
N ASP A 656 -21.43 0.35 -9.76
CA ASP A 656 -22.07 0.07 -11.06
C ASP A 656 -21.38 0.78 -12.25
N TYR A 657 -20.44 1.70 -12.01
CA TYR A 657 -19.68 2.38 -13.06
C TYR A 657 -18.42 1.60 -13.47
N LEU A 658 -17.82 0.83 -12.55
CA LEU A 658 -16.52 0.16 -12.78
C LEU A 658 -16.69 -1.34 -13.13
N PRO A 659 -16.37 -1.78 -14.36
CA PRO A 659 -16.49 -3.18 -14.75
C PRO A 659 -15.67 -4.15 -13.88
N LYS A 660 -16.26 -5.31 -13.60
CA LYS A 660 -15.55 -6.44 -12.98
C LYS A 660 -14.41 -6.90 -13.90
N GLY A 661 -13.23 -7.12 -13.33
CA GLY A 661 -12.02 -7.51 -14.08
C GLY A 661 -11.23 -6.35 -14.71
N MET A 662 -11.66 -5.10 -14.57
CA MET A 662 -10.90 -3.92 -15.03
C MET A 662 -9.50 -3.80 -14.40
N PHE A 663 -9.38 -4.16 -13.13
CA PHE A 663 -8.18 -3.91 -12.34
C PHE A 663 -7.27 -5.15 -12.33
N PRO A 664 -6.01 -5.06 -12.81
CA PRO A 664 -5.03 -6.15 -12.68
C PRO A 664 -4.71 -6.44 -11.21
N VAL A 665 -4.31 -7.69 -10.92
CA VAL A 665 -4.10 -8.19 -9.54
C VAL A 665 -2.70 -7.84 -8.99
N ASP A 666 -1.71 -7.73 -9.87
CA ASP A 666 -0.34 -7.36 -9.51
C ASP A 666 0.12 -6.19 -10.39
N PHE A 667 -0.07 -4.98 -9.87
CA PHE A 667 0.34 -3.72 -10.48
C PHE A 667 1.04 -2.86 -9.42
N ASP A 668 2.17 -2.23 -9.74
CA ASP A 668 2.97 -1.52 -8.74
C ASP A 668 2.27 -0.23 -8.25
N GLU A 669 2.40 0.08 -6.96
CA GLU A 669 1.83 1.29 -6.36
C GLU A 669 2.36 2.56 -7.02
N ASP A 670 3.68 2.61 -7.19
CA ASP A 670 4.36 3.76 -7.78
C ASP A 670 3.96 3.94 -9.26
N GLU A 671 3.56 2.87 -9.96
CA GLU A 671 3.07 2.94 -11.34
C GLU A 671 1.60 3.38 -11.44
N LYS A 672 0.73 3.12 -10.46
CA LYS A 672 -0.73 3.41 -10.54
C LYS A 672 -1.02 4.87 -10.85
N TYR A 673 -0.26 5.78 -10.25
CA TYR A 673 -0.47 7.22 -10.34
C TYR A 673 0.41 7.92 -11.40
N ILE A 674 1.16 7.17 -12.21
CA ILE A 674 1.92 7.74 -13.34
C ILE A 674 0.97 8.15 -14.45
N GLU A 675 0.85 9.45 -14.72
CA GLU A 675 0.13 9.96 -15.88
C GLU A 675 0.85 9.59 -17.19
N MET A 676 0.11 9.04 -18.16
CA MET A 676 0.58 8.78 -19.52
C MET A 676 -0.19 9.65 -20.51
N SER A 677 0.45 10.10 -21.59
CA SER A 677 -0.17 11.02 -22.56
C SER A 677 -1.48 10.51 -23.18
N SER A 678 -1.64 9.18 -23.30
CA SER A 678 -2.88 8.54 -23.77
C SER A 678 -4.05 8.66 -22.78
N MET A 679 -3.77 8.76 -21.47
CA MET A 679 -4.80 8.81 -20.42
C MET A 679 -5.67 10.08 -20.50
N ALA A 680 -5.16 11.17 -21.08
CA ALA A 680 -5.96 12.36 -21.38
C ALA A 680 -7.04 12.05 -22.43
N GLU A 681 -6.69 11.33 -23.50
CA GLU A 681 -7.63 10.94 -24.56
C GLU A 681 -8.70 9.95 -24.04
N ASP A 682 -8.28 9.00 -23.20
CA ASP A 682 -9.19 8.04 -22.60
C ASP A 682 -10.12 8.67 -21.55
N ARG A 683 -9.66 9.67 -20.78
CA ARG A 683 -10.54 10.53 -19.96
C ARG A 683 -11.59 11.24 -20.81
N VAL A 684 -11.20 11.85 -21.93
CA VAL A 684 -12.13 12.54 -22.84
C VAL A 684 -13.21 11.57 -23.39
N LYS A 685 -12.82 10.39 -23.87
CA LYS A 685 -13.78 9.36 -24.34
C LYS A 685 -14.81 9.01 -23.27
N ARG A 686 -14.36 8.81 -22.02
CA ARG A 686 -15.21 8.46 -20.88
C ARG A 686 -16.11 9.61 -20.43
N ILE A 687 -15.60 10.84 -20.38
CA ILE A 687 -16.37 12.05 -20.07
C ILE A 687 -17.54 12.19 -21.06
N LEU A 688 -17.27 12.06 -22.36
CA LEU A 688 -18.29 12.11 -23.41
C LEU A 688 -19.29 10.96 -23.32
N TRP A 689 -18.82 9.74 -23.04
CA TRP A 689 -19.68 8.57 -22.82
C TRP A 689 -20.63 8.75 -21.62
N ILE A 690 -20.13 9.27 -20.50
CA ILE A 690 -20.96 9.60 -19.33
C ILE A 690 -21.95 10.72 -19.68
N GLY A 691 -21.52 11.76 -20.39
CA GLY A 691 -22.40 12.82 -20.89
C GLY A 691 -23.60 12.28 -21.68
N CYS A 692 -23.36 11.38 -22.63
CA CYS A 692 -24.43 10.71 -23.37
C CYS A 692 -25.32 9.83 -22.48
N LYS A 693 -24.75 9.12 -21.49
CA LYS A 693 -25.55 8.32 -20.54
C LYS A 693 -26.46 9.19 -19.68
N ILE A 694 -26.01 10.34 -19.20
CA ILE A 694 -26.85 11.31 -18.47
C ILE A 694 -27.92 11.90 -19.41
N ALA A 695 -27.55 12.26 -20.64
CA ALA A 695 -28.47 12.82 -21.65
C ALA A 695 -29.59 11.87 -22.12
N ARG A 696 -29.47 10.55 -21.87
CA ARG A 696 -30.58 9.59 -22.09
C ARG A 696 -31.84 9.94 -21.29
N SER A 697 -31.69 10.59 -20.12
CA SER A 697 -32.83 11.06 -19.31
C SER A 697 -33.67 12.12 -20.04
N ARG A 698 -33.03 12.96 -20.88
CA ARG A 698 -33.58 14.19 -21.46
C ARG A 698 -34.12 15.21 -20.44
N THR A 699 -33.78 15.07 -19.15
CA THR A 699 -34.26 15.98 -18.08
C THR A 699 -33.37 17.22 -17.95
N TRP A 700 -32.04 17.03 -17.97
CA TRP A 700 -31.08 18.10 -17.69
C TRP A 700 -30.15 18.38 -18.89
N LEU A 701 -29.52 17.32 -19.42
CA LEU A 701 -28.76 17.34 -20.65
C LEU A 701 -29.56 16.70 -21.79
N VAL A 702 -29.31 17.18 -23.01
CA VAL A 702 -29.88 16.67 -24.25
C VAL A 702 -28.73 16.35 -25.21
N TRP A 703 -28.85 15.28 -26.00
CA TRP A 703 -27.92 14.93 -27.08
C TRP A 703 -28.63 15.06 -28.43
N ASP A 704 -28.16 15.99 -29.26
CA ASP A 704 -28.57 16.12 -30.65
C ASP A 704 -27.70 15.20 -31.52
N ALA A 705 -28.30 14.09 -31.97
CA ALA A 705 -27.62 13.13 -32.83
C ALA A 705 -27.48 13.59 -34.30
N GLY A 706 -28.20 14.64 -34.72
CA GLY A 706 -28.07 15.24 -36.05
C GLY A 706 -26.83 16.13 -36.13
N ASN A 707 -26.71 17.08 -35.20
CA ASN A 707 -25.55 17.97 -35.11
C ASN A 707 -24.33 17.33 -34.42
N ASN A 708 -24.54 16.25 -33.64
CA ASN A 708 -23.56 15.65 -32.74
C ASN A 708 -23.11 16.64 -31.65
N GLU A 709 -24.08 17.23 -30.94
CA GLU A 709 -23.85 18.25 -29.92
C GLU A 709 -24.66 17.98 -28.64
N PHE A 710 -24.12 18.41 -27.51
CA PHE A 710 -24.79 18.45 -26.22
C PHE A 710 -25.48 19.80 -26.01
N GLY A 711 -26.75 19.74 -25.65
CA GLY A 711 -27.54 20.88 -25.17
C GLY A 711 -28.07 20.64 -23.75
N THR A 712 -28.86 21.59 -23.27
CA THR A 712 -29.65 21.49 -22.04
C THR A 712 -31.13 21.48 -22.36
N THR A 713 -31.97 21.12 -21.39
CA THR A 713 -33.40 21.48 -21.44
C THR A 713 -33.60 22.98 -21.20
N LEU A 714 -34.77 23.50 -21.59
CA LEU A 714 -35.11 24.93 -21.51
C LEU A 714 -35.07 25.51 -20.09
N GLU A 715 -35.21 24.70 -19.04
CA GLU A 715 -35.06 25.15 -17.64
C GLU A 715 -33.62 25.56 -17.32
N TYR A 716 -32.62 24.97 -17.98
CA TYR A 716 -31.20 25.16 -17.70
C TYR A 716 -30.42 25.83 -18.84
N ASP A 717 -31.12 26.27 -19.91
CA ASP A 717 -30.53 26.96 -21.05
C ASP A 717 -30.27 28.44 -20.74
N VAL A 718 -29.30 28.69 -19.86
CA VAL A 718 -28.89 30.04 -19.42
C VAL A 718 -27.84 30.64 -20.35
N ALA A 719 -27.76 31.98 -20.38
CA ALA A 719 -26.67 32.69 -21.04
C ALA A 719 -25.34 32.48 -20.27
N VAL A 720 -24.24 32.36 -21.01
CA VAL A 720 -22.87 32.29 -20.49
C VAL A 720 -22.04 33.31 -21.26
N GLU A 721 -21.38 34.22 -20.54
CA GLU A 721 -20.74 35.40 -21.13
C GLU A 721 -19.47 35.08 -21.94
N GLU A 722 -18.76 34.01 -21.58
CA GLU A 722 -17.58 33.52 -22.30
C GLU A 722 -17.77 32.06 -22.76
N VAL A 723 -17.98 31.87 -24.06
CA VAL A 723 -18.00 30.55 -24.72
C VAL A 723 -16.69 30.36 -25.49
N PRO A 724 -15.92 29.28 -25.24
CA PRO A 724 -14.65 29.04 -25.93
C PRO A 724 -14.89 28.64 -27.39
N VAL A 725 -14.06 29.15 -28.29
CA VAL A 725 -13.95 28.61 -29.66
C VAL A 725 -12.78 27.61 -29.68
N PRO A 726 -13.01 26.32 -29.97
CA PRO A 726 -11.91 25.34 -30.09
C PRO A 726 -10.93 25.74 -31.20
N ALA A 727 -9.63 25.57 -30.93
CA ALA A 727 -8.62 25.70 -31.99
C ALA A 727 -8.84 24.58 -33.02
N ALA A 728 -9.08 24.96 -34.28
CA ALA A 728 -9.52 24.02 -35.31
C ALA A 728 -8.53 22.86 -35.52
N VAL A 729 -9.00 21.63 -35.32
CA VAL A 729 -8.26 20.42 -35.67
C VAL A 729 -7.98 20.43 -37.17
N PRO A 730 -6.71 20.31 -37.63
CA PRO A 730 -6.37 20.36 -39.05
C PRO A 730 -7.09 19.24 -39.83
N GLY A 731 -8.15 19.60 -40.56
CA GLY A 731 -8.96 18.65 -41.34
C GLY A 731 -10.45 19.00 -41.44
N ARG A 732 -11.04 19.79 -40.52
CA ARG A 732 -12.41 20.31 -40.72
C ARG A 732 -12.39 21.41 -41.80
N ARG A 733 -13.10 21.19 -42.92
CA ARG A 733 -13.68 22.30 -43.70
C ARG A 733 -14.84 22.91 -42.90
N SER A 734 -15.12 24.20 -43.09
CA SER A 734 -16.27 24.84 -42.45
C SER A 734 -17.59 24.47 -43.16
N PRO A 735 -18.74 24.49 -42.45
CA PRO A 735 -20.05 24.25 -43.08
C PRO A 735 -20.42 25.25 -44.18
N SER A 736 -19.71 26.38 -44.27
CA SER A 736 -19.92 27.45 -45.27
C SER A 736 -19.46 27.11 -46.69
N GLU A 737 -18.74 26.01 -46.92
CA GLU A 737 -18.19 25.66 -48.25
C GLU A 737 -19.08 24.68 -49.07
N VAL A 738 -20.31 24.39 -48.63
CA VAL A 738 -21.21 23.42 -49.29
C VAL A 738 -22.35 24.09 -50.09
N VAL A 739 -22.34 25.43 -50.21
CA VAL A 739 -23.29 26.20 -51.04
C VAL A 739 -22.52 26.93 -52.15
N GLY A 740 -22.02 26.16 -53.13
CA GLY A 740 -21.14 26.73 -54.16
C GLY A 740 -20.83 25.89 -55.40
N GLU A 741 -21.49 24.74 -55.65
CA GLU A 741 -21.15 23.87 -56.79
C GLU A 741 -22.37 23.16 -57.43
N GLN A 742 -23.41 23.93 -57.79
CA GLN A 742 -24.44 23.54 -58.77
C GLN A 742 -24.92 24.73 -59.62
N VAL A 743 -24.19 25.02 -60.71
CA VAL A 743 -24.66 25.67 -61.95
C VAL A 743 -23.95 25.02 -63.12
#